data_AF-A0A8J1VQZ1-F1
#
_entry.id   AF-A0A8J1VQZ1-F1
#
_cell.length_a   1.000
_cell.length_b   1.000
_cell.length_c   1.000
_cell.angle_alpha   90.00
_cell.angle_beta   90.00
_cell.angle_gamma   90.00
#
_symmetry.space_group_name_H-M   'P 1'
#
loop_
_entity.id
_entity.type
_entity.pdbx_description
1 polymer ?
#
loop_
_entity_poly.entity_id
_entity_poly.type
_entity_poly.pdbx_seq_one_letter_code
_entity_poly.pdbx_strand_id
1 'polypeptide(L)'
;MQSLTKTFKTACGIGDIPGVVLLAKDKSGQLDYAQPFGTRSIKDPDSRPPMTVDTVMRVASATKLVTTVAALQCVDRGLIGLDDPDAVDRVEELRDIQVIKGFDGDKPILEHPKSRITLRRLLTHTSGFCYDSFSPLIRKWREVHGQELQPETPTVPSRFHYPLVSDPGTDWVYAPGLDWTGRLIERVTGMGLEDFIKLNIFRPLGMAHSTYFLQSRPDMIAARVEMTLRNKETGQLEYSYEPYWYHDPEDAFGGLGLKTTPTDFMQLLHSLLLNNGQLLSPAMVDEMFKPQLSDELADKMTRFLTGPGIKELLGRLLPKGVRSNFGMGGVLAMEDVSGGDWRQEGSLTFFGLPNFNFTIDPKAGICLLYACQLKPMDDPISIDLIETFEKAIYKEVRTSTDRRQHNMRFTGLSLLVAVLSVRTAWSTQRPFDTTPKPSPDKLDSLASIPRNGDFTIIESKHHPAHDGWCDPTVRSYTGYIDSGFGKQLFFYFFESKRVPSEDPVVMWINGGPGASSAMGLFLEQGPCRIKENPQSVNDTYPNPYAWNEKTNIFFLDQPIGVGFSHGDNGQSVVTSEVAAIDVAAFIDIFFDTFKEYQGRPFHMTGESYGGRYLPVFASEVVDQNARLVKEGRTPINLKSVMIGNGVTSFFKMVESVYEYMCHKHVDLGRSILDIKNCVIMAEAIPRCHKMLQKDCLDSQDFTSCNMWMRHCAGIWSAPAIIAKVNAYNVNETCTDEDREKWHCMPATQHMQTYLDLESTRTLLGIDPGSPSFSLLSREINRLINRSLDATHQTYYYVANLLERGIKYVGTLDAACDHIGQGKWMAEMGWSGQERYLAAPTEDWLVDGQVSGSLKTYGPLAFMKIYGAGHLVPTDKPKEALIMYNEWIDAGDR
;
A
#
# COMPACT_ATOMS: atom_id res chain seq x y z
N MET A 1 5.28 23.57 -29.98
CA MET A 1 4.75 22.19 -30.19
C MET A 1 4.58 21.72 -31.64
N GLN A 2 3.92 22.44 -32.57
CA GLN A 2 3.72 21.94 -33.96
C GLN A 2 5.01 21.59 -34.72
N SER A 3 6.08 22.36 -34.53
CA SER A 3 7.40 22.07 -35.11
C SER A 3 7.97 20.74 -34.62
N LEU A 4 7.75 20.40 -33.34
CA LEU A 4 8.22 19.15 -32.72
C LEU A 4 7.53 17.94 -33.38
N THR A 5 6.19 18.00 -33.51
CA THR A 5 5.41 16.97 -34.20
C THR A 5 5.90 16.75 -35.63
N LYS A 6 6.23 17.82 -36.37
CA LYS A 6 6.76 17.70 -37.73
C LYS A 6 8.12 17.01 -37.74
N THR A 7 9.06 17.42 -36.88
CA THR A 7 10.39 16.81 -36.77
C THR A 7 10.30 15.30 -36.55
N PHE A 8 9.50 14.87 -35.58
CA PHE A 8 9.38 13.45 -35.23
C PHE A 8 8.63 12.62 -36.28
N LYS A 9 7.59 13.18 -36.92
CA LYS A 9 6.95 12.53 -38.07
C LYS A 9 7.92 12.36 -39.24
N THR A 10 8.74 13.37 -39.52
CA THR A 10 9.75 13.31 -40.58
C THR A 10 10.81 12.26 -40.26
N ALA A 11 11.37 12.27 -39.04
CA ALA A 11 12.38 11.29 -38.63
C ALA A 11 11.87 9.84 -38.76
N CYS A 12 10.63 9.55 -38.31
CA CYS A 12 10.04 8.23 -38.54
C CYS A 12 9.77 7.94 -40.02
N GLY A 13 9.29 8.94 -40.78
CA GLY A 13 8.91 8.78 -42.18
C GLY A 13 10.07 8.51 -43.13
N ILE A 14 11.26 9.06 -42.85
CA ILE A 14 12.46 8.84 -43.66
C ILE A 14 13.33 7.67 -43.16
N GLY A 15 12.91 7.00 -42.08
CA GLY A 15 13.62 5.84 -41.52
C GLY A 15 14.81 6.21 -40.64
N ASP A 16 14.86 7.44 -40.12
CA ASP A 16 15.86 7.84 -39.13
C ASP A 16 15.63 7.07 -37.82
N ILE A 17 14.39 6.95 -37.34
CA ILE A 17 14.04 6.11 -36.18
C ILE A 17 12.81 5.26 -36.50
N PRO A 18 12.67 4.05 -35.94
CA PRO A 18 11.51 3.19 -36.25
C PRO A 18 10.21 3.79 -35.67
N GLY A 19 10.29 4.27 -34.43
CA GLY A 19 9.19 4.86 -33.69
C GLY A 19 9.66 5.33 -32.31
N VAL A 20 8.88 6.21 -31.69
CA VAL A 20 9.18 6.79 -30.39
C VAL A 20 7.90 7.28 -29.72
N VAL A 21 7.89 7.30 -28.40
CA VAL A 21 6.83 7.95 -27.61
C VAL A 21 7.46 9.06 -26.77
N LEU A 22 6.93 10.28 -26.89
CA LEU A 22 7.39 11.45 -26.17
C LEU A 22 6.36 11.83 -25.11
N LEU A 23 6.74 11.81 -23.84
CA LEU A 23 5.88 12.25 -22.73
C LEU A 23 6.54 13.39 -21.95
N ALA A 24 5.75 14.36 -21.52
CA ALA A 24 6.17 15.40 -20.58
C ALA A 24 5.03 15.81 -19.65
N LYS A 25 5.34 15.95 -18.35
CA LYS A 25 4.40 16.44 -17.34
C LYS A 25 5.02 17.55 -16.50
N ASP A 26 4.19 18.47 -16.00
CA ASP A 26 4.61 19.49 -15.01
C ASP A 26 3.92 19.28 -13.66
N LYS A 27 4.47 19.91 -12.62
CA LYS A 27 3.91 19.88 -11.25
C LYS A 27 2.49 20.44 -11.18
N SER A 28 2.11 21.35 -12.10
CA SER A 28 0.81 22.02 -12.05
C SER A 28 -0.32 21.26 -12.75
N GLY A 29 0.01 20.18 -13.46
CA GLY A 29 -0.93 19.42 -14.29
C GLY A 29 -1.39 20.15 -15.56
N GLN A 30 -0.77 21.27 -15.91
CA GLN A 30 -1.11 22.04 -17.12
C GLN A 30 -0.35 21.59 -18.35
N LEU A 31 0.85 21.05 -18.16
CA LEU A 31 1.56 20.33 -19.20
C LEU A 31 1.28 18.84 -19.00
N ASP A 32 0.53 18.27 -19.93
CA ASP A 32 0.41 16.82 -20.10
C ASP A 32 0.55 16.51 -21.60
N TYR A 33 1.78 16.31 -22.02
CA TYR A 33 2.13 16.01 -23.41
C TYR A 33 2.39 14.52 -23.54
N ALA A 34 1.68 13.85 -24.44
CA ALA A 34 1.91 12.45 -24.79
C ALA A 34 1.70 12.27 -26.29
N GLN A 35 2.76 11.95 -27.03
CA GLN A 35 2.69 11.77 -28.48
C GLN A 35 3.52 10.55 -28.94
N PRO A 36 2.87 9.54 -29.53
CA PRO A 36 3.56 8.46 -30.21
C PRO A 36 3.83 8.81 -31.69
N PHE A 37 4.94 8.30 -32.22
CA PHE A 37 5.34 8.43 -33.62
C PHE A 37 5.89 7.10 -34.14
N GLY A 38 5.69 6.86 -35.44
CA GLY A 38 6.28 5.71 -36.14
C GLY A 38 5.63 4.36 -35.83
N THR A 39 6.41 3.30 -36.01
CA THR A 39 5.97 1.89 -35.92
C THR A 39 6.64 1.19 -34.74
N ARG A 40 5.96 0.20 -34.17
CA ARG A 40 6.52 -0.68 -33.12
C ARG A 40 7.29 -1.88 -33.70
N SER A 41 7.33 -2.05 -35.01
CA SER A 41 8.14 -3.10 -35.67
C SER A 41 8.54 -2.69 -37.08
N ILE A 42 9.76 -3.06 -37.46
CA ILE A 42 10.28 -2.98 -38.84
C ILE A 42 10.60 -4.37 -39.41
N LYS A 43 10.25 -5.44 -38.69
CA LYS A 43 10.60 -6.82 -39.04
C LYS A 43 9.95 -7.28 -40.34
N ASP A 44 8.70 -6.87 -40.54
CA ASP A 44 7.92 -7.15 -41.73
C ASP A 44 7.67 -5.82 -42.48
N PRO A 45 8.22 -5.64 -43.69
CA PRO A 45 7.99 -4.44 -44.48
C PRO A 45 6.52 -4.16 -44.78
N ASP A 46 5.70 -5.21 -44.88
CA ASP A 46 4.27 -5.14 -45.23
C ASP A 46 3.36 -4.96 -44.00
N SER A 47 3.91 -5.15 -42.79
CA SER A 47 3.19 -5.02 -41.52
C SER A 47 3.93 -4.10 -40.54
N ARG A 48 3.52 -2.83 -40.53
CA ARG A 48 4.09 -1.77 -39.67
C ARG A 48 3.08 -1.28 -38.63
N PRO A 49 2.83 -2.06 -37.56
CA PRO A 49 1.88 -1.66 -36.53
C PRO A 49 2.34 -0.36 -35.84
N PRO A 50 1.43 0.59 -35.58
CA PRO A 50 1.82 1.89 -35.03
C PRO A 50 2.36 1.79 -33.60
N MET A 51 3.26 2.72 -33.26
CA MET A 51 3.61 2.98 -31.86
C MET A 51 2.41 3.61 -31.14
N THR A 52 2.20 3.24 -29.88
CA THR A 52 1.19 3.83 -28.99
C THR A 52 1.82 4.21 -27.66
N VAL A 53 1.14 5.08 -26.89
CA VAL A 53 1.62 5.47 -25.55
C VAL A 53 1.65 4.28 -24.56
N ASP A 54 0.89 3.23 -24.85
CA ASP A 54 0.82 1.97 -24.10
C ASP A 54 1.60 0.82 -24.75
N THR A 55 2.49 1.13 -25.70
CA THR A 55 3.36 0.11 -26.28
C THR A 55 4.33 -0.41 -25.22
N VAL A 56 4.38 -1.74 -25.06
CA VAL A 56 5.25 -2.38 -24.06
C VAL A 56 6.70 -2.36 -24.56
N MET A 57 7.58 -1.80 -23.73
CA MET A 57 8.99 -1.56 -24.02
C MET A 57 9.88 -2.22 -22.96
N ARG A 58 11.03 -2.75 -23.40
CA ARG A 58 12.12 -3.15 -22.51
C ARG A 58 12.91 -1.89 -22.17
N VAL A 59 12.97 -1.50 -20.90
CA VAL A 59 13.59 -0.23 -20.51
C VAL A 59 15.04 -0.37 -20.03
N ALA A 60 15.52 -1.62 -19.92
CA ALA A 60 16.91 -1.93 -19.56
C ALA A 60 17.36 -1.11 -18.35
N SER A 61 18.47 -0.38 -18.43
CA SER A 61 19.04 0.41 -17.32
C SER A 61 18.10 1.43 -16.67
N ALA A 62 17.01 1.87 -17.31
CA ALA A 62 16.02 2.73 -16.66
C ALA A 62 15.26 2.01 -15.52
N THR A 63 15.32 0.68 -15.47
CA THR A 63 14.86 -0.15 -14.33
C THR A 63 15.47 0.29 -13.01
N LYS A 64 16.72 0.81 -13.04
CA LYS A 64 17.46 1.23 -11.84
C LYS A 64 16.72 2.26 -11.01
N LEU A 65 15.95 3.15 -11.65
CA LEU A 65 15.14 4.13 -10.92
C LEU A 65 14.07 3.43 -10.06
N VAL A 66 13.38 2.44 -10.61
CA VAL A 66 12.33 1.68 -9.90
C VAL A 66 12.92 0.93 -8.70
N THR A 67 14.04 0.26 -8.90
CA THR A 67 14.73 -0.47 -7.82
C THR A 67 15.32 0.47 -6.78
N THR A 68 15.78 1.66 -7.18
CA THR A 68 16.22 2.70 -6.25
C THR A 68 15.06 3.12 -5.35
N VAL A 69 13.90 3.44 -5.92
CA VAL A 69 12.71 3.81 -5.13
C VAL A 69 12.30 2.68 -4.19
N ALA A 70 12.32 1.43 -4.65
CA ALA A 70 12.01 0.27 -3.80
C ALA A 70 12.99 0.11 -2.62
N ALA A 71 14.29 0.33 -2.85
CA ALA A 71 15.30 0.29 -1.79
C ALA A 71 15.09 1.44 -0.80
N LEU A 72 14.79 2.64 -1.29
CA LEU A 72 14.52 3.80 -0.46
C LEU A 72 13.22 3.67 0.34
N GLN A 73 12.22 2.94 -0.16
CA GLN A 73 11.04 2.57 0.64
C GLN A 73 11.42 1.70 1.83
N CYS A 74 12.40 0.80 1.67
CA CYS A 74 12.92 0.01 2.80
C CYS A 74 13.67 0.90 3.81
N VAL A 75 14.39 1.92 3.34
CA VAL A 75 15.06 2.90 4.20
C VAL A 75 14.06 3.78 4.95
N ASP A 76 13.05 4.33 4.26
CA ASP A 76 11.99 5.16 4.85
C ASP A 76 11.21 4.41 5.94
N ARG A 77 11.05 3.10 5.78
CA ARG A 77 10.39 2.21 6.75
C ARG A 77 11.32 1.73 7.86
N GLY A 78 12.58 2.13 7.86
CA GLY A 78 13.56 1.73 8.87
C GLY A 78 14.00 0.27 8.81
N LEU A 79 13.78 -0.43 7.68
CA LEU A 79 14.14 -1.84 7.52
C LEU A 79 15.65 -2.05 7.30
N ILE A 80 16.29 -1.08 6.63
CA ILE A 80 17.72 -1.04 6.32
C ILE A 80 18.22 0.41 6.33
N GLY A 81 19.51 0.61 6.62
CA GLY A 81 20.17 1.92 6.50
C GLY A 81 20.91 2.07 5.17
N LEU A 82 21.00 3.31 4.66
CA LEU A 82 21.79 3.63 3.45
C LEU A 82 23.28 3.30 3.62
N ASP A 83 23.83 3.61 4.80
CA ASP A 83 25.25 3.47 5.11
C ASP A 83 25.54 2.30 6.06
N ASP A 84 24.53 1.48 6.36
CA ASP A 84 24.67 0.29 7.19
C ASP A 84 25.23 -0.86 6.34
N PRO A 85 26.49 -1.29 6.57
CA PRO A 85 27.05 -2.40 5.83
C PRO A 85 26.46 -3.75 6.28
N ASP A 86 25.95 -3.86 7.51
CA ASP A 86 25.39 -5.12 8.04
C ASP A 86 24.07 -5.47 7.35
N ALA A 87 23.36 -4.47 6.83
CA ALA A 87 22.23 -4.69 5.93
C ALA A 87 22.67 -5.47 4.68
N VAL A 88 23.78 -5.09 4.04
CA VAL A 88 24.28 -5.73 2.80
C VAL A 88 24.77 -7.15 3.05
N ASP A 89 25.32 -7.45 4.22
CA ASP A 89 25.74 -8.80 4.60
C ASP A 89 24.59 -9.82 4.65
N ARG A 90 23.32 -9.39 4.59
CA ARG A 90 22.18 -10.31 4.40
C ARG A 90 22.18 -10.96 3.02
N VAL A 91 22.88 -10.37 2.05
CA VAL A 91 23.20 -10.99 0.75
C VAL A 91 24.49 -11.79 0.92
N GLU A 92 24.35 -13.08 1.19
CA GLU A 92 25.47 -13.97 1.55
C GLU A 92 26.54 -14.02 0.47
N GLU A 93 26.12 -13.89 -0.78
CA GLU A 93 26.96 -13.84 -1.97
C GLU A 93 27.92 -12.63 -1.99
N LEU A 94 27.71 -11.63 -1.14
CA LEU A 94 28.54 -10.43 -1.06
C LEU A 94 29.47 -10.38 0.16
N ARG A 95 29.30 -11.26 1.17
CA ARG A 95 30.06 -11.19 2.43
C ARG A 95 31.57 -11.30 2.23
N ASP A 96 32.00 -12.26 1.41
CA ASP A 96 33.41 -12.60 1.20
C ASP A 96 33.95 -12.16 -0.16
N ILE A 97 33.27 -11.22 -0.82
CA ILE A 97 33.67 -10.78 -2.15
C ILE A 97 35.04 -10.09 -2.13
N GLN A 98 35.91 -10.50 -3.04
CA GLN A 98 37.28 -9.99 -3.13
C GLN A 98 37.43 -8.92 -4.21
N VAL A 99 38.50 -8.14 -4.13
CA VAL A 99 38.91 -7.16 -5.16
C VAL A 99 40.00 -7.79 -6.04
N ILE A 100 39.82 -7.75 -7.36
CA ILE A 100 40.86 -8.17 -8.30
C ILE A 100 41.86 -7.04 -8.55
N LYS A 101 43.15 -7.31 -8.32
CA LYS A 101 44.25 -6.35 -8.55
C LYS A 101 45.00 -6.60 -9.86
N GLY A 102 44.83 -7.76 -10.46
CA GLY A 102 45.49 -8.14 -11.70
C GLY A 102 45.57 -9.65 -11.86
N PHE A 103 46.55 -10.10 -12.66
CA PHE A 103 46.80 -11.52 -12.91
C PHE A 103 48.31 -11.80 -12.91
N ASP A 104 48.69 -12.95 -12.37
CA ASP A 104 50.00 -13.58 -12.59
C ASP A 104 49.79 -14.77 -13.55
N GLY A 105 50.12 -14.58 -14.83
CA GLY A 105 49.67 -15.47 -15.90
C GLY A 105 48.14 -15.50 -16.00
N ASP A 106 47.54 -16.67 -15.79
CA ASP A 106 46.09 -16.90 -15.74
C ASP A 106 45.52 -16.89 -14.31
N LYS A 107 46.37 -16.79 -13.29
CA LYS A 107 45.94 -16.78 -11.89
C LYS A 107 45.52 -15.36 -11.48
N PRO A 108 44.28 -15.13 -11.01
CA PRO A 108 43.87 -13.82 -10.52
C PRO A 108 44.59 -13.47 -9.21
N ILE A 109 44.99 -12.21 -9.08
CA ILE A 109 45.50 -11.64 -7.84
C ILE A 109 44.31 -10.98 -7.12
N LEU A 110 43.89 -11.58 -6.00
CA LEU A 110 42.71 -11.18 -5.24
C LEU A 110 43.11 -10.69 -3.83
N GLU A 111 42.47 -9.63 -3.37
CA GLU A 111 42.65 -9.06 -2.04
C GLU A 111 41.31 -8.83 -1.35
N HIS A 112 41.29 -8.83 -0.01
CA HIS A 112 40.11 -8.39 0.72
C HIS A 112 39.89 -6.88 0.53
N PRO A 113 38.64 -6.43 0.35
CA PRO A 113 38.34 -5.02 0.21
C PRO A 113 38.69 -4.26 1.49
N LYS A 114 39.26 -3.07 1.33
CA LYS A 114 39.65 -2.17 2.43
C LYS A 114 38.46 -1.50 3.13
N SER A 115 37.26 -1.59 2.53
CA SER A 115 36.02 -1.13 3.15
C SER A 115 34.83 -1.95 2.63
N ARG A 116 33.72 -1.95 3.36
CA ARG A 116 32.56 -2.81 3.08
C ARG A 116 31.58 -2.17 2.09
N ILE A 117 30.82 -2.99 1.37
CA ILE A 117 29.74 -2.50 0.51
C ILE A 117 28.60 -1.99 1.40
N THR A 118 27.98 -0.86 1.03
CA THR A 118 26.76 -0.34 1.66
C THR A 118 25.67 -0.16 0.60
N LEU A 119 24.41 -0.02 1.02
CA LEU A 119 23.31 0.27 0.09
C LEU A 119 23.58 1.54 -0.71
N ARG A 120 24.04 2.63 -0.07
CA ARG A 120 24.40 3.89 -0.75
C ARG A 120 25.42 3.64 -1.86
N ARG A 121 26.41 2.78 -1.62
CA ARG A 121 27.45 2.45 -2.61
C ARG A 121 26.91 1.64 -3.78
N LEU A 122 25.94 0.74 -3.54
CA LEU A 122 25.24 0.01 -4.59
C LEU A 122 24.41 0.96 -5.46
N LEU A 123 23.64 1.87 -4.83
CA LEU A 123 22.77 2.84 -5.51
C LEU A 123 23.55 3.90 -6.32
N THR A 124 24.78 4.22 -5.91
CA THR A 124 25.57 5.33 -6.47
C THR A 124 26.71 4.89 -7.39
N HIS A 125 26.78 3.61 -7.74
CA HIS A 125 27.86 3.05 -8.57
C HIS A 125 29.28 3.22 -7.99
N THR A 126 29.38 3.15 -6.65
CA THR A 126 30.65 3.23 -5.91
C THR A 126 30.92 1.96 -5.09
N SER A 127 30.23 0.85 -5.39
CA SER A 127 30.39 -0.43 -4.69
C SER A 127 31.66 -1.21 -5.06
N GLY A 128 32.42 -0.77 -6.06
CA GLY A 128 33.60 -1.46 -6.56
C GLY A 128 33.30 -2.52 -7.63
N PHE A 129 32.04 -2.85 -7.87
CA PHE A 129 31.64 -3.67 -9.01
C PHE A 129 31.80 -2.90 -10.33
N CYS A 130 31.94 -3.60 -11.45
CA CYS A 130 31.88 -3.01 -12.78
C CYS A 130 31.28 -4.04 -13.73
N TYR A 131 30.40 -3.62 -14.66
CA TYR A 131 29.93 -4.55 -15.69
C TYR A 131 31.11 -5.09 -16.50
N ASP A 132 31.06 -6.39 -16.79
CA ASP A 132 32.06 -7.11 -17.60
C ASP A 132 32.39 -6.41 -18.92
N SER A 133 31.39 -5.88 -19.63
CA SER A 133 31.58 -5.12 -20.87
C SER A 133 32.52 -3.91 -20.73
N PHE A 134 32.70 -3.38 -19.51
CA PHE A 134 33.55 -2.22 -19.23
C PHE A 134 34.85 -2.58 -18.49
N SER A 135 35.04 -3.85 -18.10
CA SER A 135 36.22 -4.27 -17.34
C SER A 135 37.00 -5.38 -18.06
N PRO A 136 38.20 -5.08 -18.60
CA PRO A 136 39.13 -6.11 -19.06
C PRO A 136 39.48 -7.13 -17.97
N LEU A 137 39.54 -6.70 -16.70
CA LEU A 137 39.85 -7.59 -15.57
C LEU A 137 38.74 -8.63 -15.37
N ILE A 138 37.47 -8.22 -15.41
CA ILE A 138 36.35 -9.14 -15.23
C ILE A 138 36.18 -10.06 -16.44
N ARG A 139 36.40 -9.56 -17.66
CA ARG A 139 36.40 -10.41 -18.87
C ARG A 139 37.47 -11.50 -18.78
N LYS A 140 38.71 -11.14 -18.46
CA LYS A 140 39.78 -12.13 -18.27
C LYS A 140 39.47 -13.07 -17.11
N TRP A 141 38.91 -12.57 -15.99
CA TRP A 141 38.54 -13.42 -14.85
C TRP A 141 37.51 -14.48 -15.27
N ARG A 142 36.49 -14.09 -16.04
CA ARG A 142 35.50 -15.01 -16.58
C ARG A 142 36.11 -16.06 -17.51
N GLU A 143 36.95 -15.63 -18.45
CA GLU A 143 37.64 -16.51 -19.40
C GLU A 143 38.42 -17.61 -18.67
N VAL A 144 39.23 -17.25 -17.66
CA VAL A 144 40.04 -18.25 -16.92
C VAL A 144 39.22 -19.15 -15.98
N HIS A 145 37.97 -18.77 -15.65
CA HIS A 145 37.05 -19.60 -14.85
C HIS A 145 36.02 -20.35 -15.72
N GLY A 146 36.15 -20.32 -17.05
CA GLY A 146 35.21 -20.97 -17.97
C GLY A 146 33.78 -20.40 -17.90
N GLN A 147 33.63 -19.15 -17.44
CA GLN A 147 32.34 -18.47 -17.32
C GLN A 147 32.08 -17.59 -18.55
N GLU A 148 31.78 -18.22 -19.68
CA GLU A 148 31.42 -17.47 -20.88
C GLU A 148 30.21 -16.55 -20.65
N LEU A 149 30.23 -15.39 -21.30
CA LEU A 149 29.15 -14.42 -21.25
C LEU A 149 27.93 -14.97 -22.00
N GLN A 150 27.03 -15.61 -21.27
CA GLN A 150 25.74 -16.00 -21.83
C GLN A 150 24.81 -14.77 -21.91
N PRO A 151 24.10 -14.57 -23.04
CA PRO A 151 23.09 -13.52 -23.16
C PRO A 151 21.96 -13.68 -22.14
N GLU A 152 21.68 -14.91 -21.75
CA GLU A 152 20.63 -15.32 -20.83
C GLU A 152 21.26 -16.06 -19.66
N THR A 153 21.08 -15.52 -18.46
CA THR A 153 21.53 -16.11 -17.21
C THR A 153 20.34 -16.17 -16.27
N PRO A 154 20.09 -17.29 -15.58
CA PRO A 154 18.86 -17.49 -14.81
C PRO A 154 18.79 -16.58 -13.58
N THR A 155 19.91 -16.31 -12.91
CA THR A 155 19.92 -15.65 -11.59
C THR A 155 20.92 -14.50 -11.51
N VAL A 156 20.68 -13.53 -10.62
CA VAL A 156 21.58 -12.40 -10.35
C VAL A 156 22.98 -12.89 -9.95
N PRO A 157 23.14 -13.87 -9.02
CA PRO A 157 24.47 -14.41 -8.70
C PRO A 157 25.16 -15.06 -9.89
N SER A 158 24.45 -15.85 -10.71
CA SER A 158 25.05 -16.48 -11.90
C SER A 158 25.61 -15.45 -12.90
N ARG A 159 24.98 -14.26 -12.95
CA ARG A 159 25.42 -13.17 -13.82
C ARG A 159 26.47 -12.28 -13.20
N PHE A 160 26.40 -11.97 -11.91
CA PHE A 160 27.16 -10.85 -11.31
C PHE A 160 28.05 -11.22 -10.12
N HIS A 161 28.15 -12.50 -9.76
CA HIS A 161 29.06 -12.95 -8.71
C HIS A 161 30.49 -13.16 -9.25
N TYR A 162 31.21 -12.04 -9.38
CA TYR A 162 32.63 -11.96 -9.75
C TYR A 162 33.34 -10.90 -8.88
N PRO A 163 34.68 -10.90 -8.78
CA PRO A 163 35.40 -9.95 -7.93
C PRO A 163 35.11 -8.47 -8.25
N LEU A 164 35.26 -7.60 -7.26
CA LEU A 164 35.25 -6.15 -7.42
C LEU A 164 36.48 -5.68 -8.19
N VAL A 165 36.37 -4.62 -9.00
CA VAL A 165 37.51 -4.02 -9.72
C VAL A 165 38.23 -2.94 -8.91
N SER A 166 37.58 -2.42 -7.86
CA SER A 166 38.15 -1.42 -6.96
C SER A 166 37.58 -1.61 -5.54
N ASP A 167 38.26 -1.02 -4.56
CA ASP A 167 37.78 -1.01 -3.19
C ASP A 167 36.48 -0.17 -3.12
N PRO A 168 35.43 -0.63 -2.40
CA PRO A 168 34.19 0.13 -2.26
C PRO A 168 34.44 1.58 -1.79
N GLY A 169 33.80 2.54 -2.44
CA GLY A 169 33.93 3.98 -2.17
C GLY A 169 35.18 4.66 -2.75
N THR A 170 36.07 3.93 -3.44
CA THR A 170 37.32 4.52 -3.96
C THR A 170 37.27 4.92 -5.44
N ASP A 171 36.29 4.42 -6.19
CA ASP A 171 36.09 4.73 -7.60
C ASP A 171 34.61 4.80 -7.96
N TRP A 172 34.31 5.43 -9.09
CA TRP A 172 32.97 5.42 -9.69
C TRP A 172 33.03 4.66 -11.01
N VAL A 173 32.30 3.55 -11.09
CA VAL A 173 32.27 2.68 -12.27
C VAL A 173 30.86 2.16 -12.48
N TYR A 174 30.39 2.17 -13.72
CA TYR A 174 29.03 1.71 -14.00
C TYR A 174 28.91 0.19 -13.77
N ALA A 175 27.95 -0.19 -12.92
CA ALA A 175 27.98 -1.47 -12.20
C ALA A 175 26.60 -2.12 -12.00
N PRO A 176 26.54 -3.46 -11.80
CA PRO A 176 25.33 -4.20 -11.43
C PRO A 176 24.88 -4.01 -9.96
N GLY A 177 25.17 -2.86 -9.34
CA GLY A 177 24.83 -2.62 -7.93
C GLY A 177 23.33 -2.71 -7.65
N LEU A 178 22.49 -2.30 -8.60
CA LEU A 178 21.03 -2.35 -8.46
C LEU A 178 20.45 -3.76 -8.63
N ASP A 179 21.15 -4.65 -9.35
CA ASP A 179 20.75 -6.07 -9.42
C ASP A 179 20.95 -6.72 -8.03
N TRP A 180 22.08 -6.43 -7.38
CA TRP A 180 22.34 -6.84 -5.99
C TRP A 180 21.43 -6.14 -4.96
N THR A 181 21.05 -4.89 -5.21
CA THR A 181 20.06 -4.18 -4.38
C THR A 181 18.72 -4.89 -4.43
N GLY A 182 18.33 -5.44 -5.59
CA GLY A 182 17.17 -6.31 -5.73
C GLY A 182 17.21 -7.49 -4.76
N ARG A 183 18.33 -8.23 -4.75
CA ARG A 183 18.54 -9.33 -3.80
C ARG A 183 18.48 -8.87 -2.35
N LEU A 184 19.07 -7.72 -2.03
CA LEU A 184 19.01 -7.17 -0.68
C LEU A 184 17.56 -6.92 -0.24
N ILE A 185 16.73 -6.31 -1.10
CA ILE A 185 15.30 -6.11 -0.83
C ILE A 185 14.62 -7.45 -0.53
N GLU A 186 14.88 -8.47 -1.34
CA GLU A 186 14.30 -9.80 -1.14
C GLU A 186 14.70 -10.40 0.22
N ARG A 187 15.98 -10.29 0.60
CA ARG A 187 16.48 -10.80 1.88
C ARG A 187 15.91 -10.06 3.08
N VAL A 188 15.66 -8.75 2.98
CA VAL A 188 15.19 -7.96 4.12
C VAL A 188 13.68 -7.96 4.28
N THR A 189 12.93 -8.26 3.20
CA THR A 189 11.47 -8.26 3.20
C THR A 189 10.85 -9.65 3.19
N GLY A 190 11.60 -10.68 2.76
CA GLY A 190 11.07 -12.02 2.51
C GLY A 190 10.20 -12.12 1.26
N MET A 191 10.07 -11.04 0.47
CA MET A 191 9.28 -10.99 -0.76
C MET A 191 10.18 -11.03 -1.99
N GLY A 192 9.74 -11.64 -3.09
CA GLY A 192 10.43 -11.48 -4.39
C GLY A 192 10.43 -10.01 -4.85
N LEU A 193 11.48 -9.58 -5.57
CA LEU A 193 11.64 -8.16 -5.94
C LEU A 193 10.47 -7.64 -6.79
N GLU A 194 9.98 -8.43 -7.75
CA GLU A 194 8.82 -8.05 -8.56
C GLU A 194 7.57 -7.88 -7.69
N ASP A 195 7.33 -8.77 -6.73
CA ASP A 195 6.16 -8.70 -5.87
C ASP A 195 6.23 -7.48 -4.93
N PHE A 196 7.42 -7.21 -4.39
CA PHE A 196 7.64 -6.00 -3.60
C PHE A 196 7.37 -4.74 -4.44
N ILE A 197 7.93 -4.64 -5.65
CA ILE A 197 7.74 -3.48 -6.53
C ILE A 197 6.28 -3.37 -7.00
N LYS A 198 5.63 -4.49 -7.32
CA LYS A 198 4.20 -4.50 -7.70
C LYS A 198 3.35 -3.92 -6.59
N LEU A 199 3.56 -4.38 -5.35
CA LEU A 199 2.78 -3.95 -4.20
C LEU A 199 3.04 -2.48 -3.83
N ASN A 200 4.31 -2.06 -3.87
CA ASN A 200 4.73 -0.79 -3.27
C ASN A 200 4.96 0.35 -4.28
N ILE A 201 5.01 0.05 -5.59
CA ILE A 201 5.22 1.06 -6.65
C ILE A 201 4.18 0.92 -7.75
N PHE A 202 4.04 -0.26 -8.37
CA PHE A 202 3.17 -0.36 -9.55
C PHE A 202 1.70 -0.17 -9.22
N ARG A 203 1.18 -0.84 -8.19
CA ARG A 203 -0.22 -0.68 -7.78
C ARG A 203 -0.53 0.75 -7.31
N PRO A 204 0.24 1.39 -6.41
CA PRO A 204 -0.02 2.77 -5.98
C PRO A 204 -0.01 3.82 -7.10
N LEU A 205 0.70 3.55 -8.20
CA LEU A 205 0.81 4.44 -9.36
C LEU A 205 -0.09 4.02 -10.55
N GLY A 206 -0.84 2.93 -10.42
CA GLY A 206 -1.62 2.37 -11.52
C GLY A 206 -0.80 1.84 -12.71
N MET A 207 0.45 1.42 -12.49
CA MET A 207 1.35 0.87 -13.52
C MET A 207 1.01 -0.61 -13.85
N ALA A 208 -0.20 -0.84 -14.36
CA ALA A 208 -0.74 -2.18 -14.60
C ALA A 208 -0.02 -2.96 -15.73
N HIS A 209 0.71 -2.26 -16.59
CA HIS A 209 1.43 -2.81 -17.74
C HIS A 209 2.94 -2.82 -17.51
N SER A 210 3.34 -3.14 -16.28
CA SER A 210 4.74 -3.21 -15.83
C SER A 210 5.05 -4.57 -15.19
N THR A 211 6.13 -5.22 -15.61
CA THR A 211 6.55 -6.55 -15.14
C THR A 211 8.04 -6.81 -15.37
N TYR A 212 8.68 -7.63 -14.52
CA TYR A 212 10.00 -8.21 -14.80
C TYR A 212 9.86 -9.53 -15.55
N PHE A 213 8.75 -10.27 -15.32
CA PHE A 213 8.43 -11.54 -15.96
C PHE A 213 7.35 -11.37 -17.06
N LEU A 214 7.77 -11.14 -18.30
CA LEU A 214 6.88 -10.87 -19.44
C LEU A 214 6.10 -12.10 -19.91
N GLN A 215 6.68 -13.31 -19.84
CA GLN A 215 6.05 -14.54 -20.33
C GLN A 215 4.75 -14.86 -19.59
N SER A 216 4.58 -14.31 -18.38
CA SER A 216 3.34 -14.38 -17.60
C SER A 216 2.24 -13.40 -18.04
N ARG A 217 2.50 -12.52 -19.04
CA ARG A 217 1.63 -11.41 -19.45
C ARG A 217 1.31 -11.44 -20.95
N PRO A 218 0.38 -12.31 -21.40
CA PRO A 218 -0.03 -12.40 -22.81
C PRO A 218 -0.56 -11.07 -23.38
N ASP A 219 -1.23 -10.26 -22.55
CA ASP A 219 -1.71 -8.94 -22.88
C ASP A 219 -0.56 -7.98 -23.24
N MET A 220 0.52 -8.00 -22.46
CA MET A 220 1.71 -7.19 -22.71
C MET A 220 2.51 -7.70 -23.91
N ILE A 221 2.61 -9.02 -24.09
CA ILE A 221 3.28 -9.63 -25.25
C ILE A 221 2.62 -9.16 -26.55
N ALA A 222 1.28 -9.10 -26.60
CA ALA A 222 0.54 -8.63 -27.77
C ALA A 222 0.80 -7.15 -28.10
N ALA A 223 1.12 -6.34 -27.08
CA ALA A 223 1.39 -4.92 -27.17
C ALA A 223 2.89 -4.56 -27.37
N ARG A 224 3.80 -5.55 -27.35
CA ARG A 224 5.25 -5.28 -27.37
C ARG A 224 5.78 -4.67 -28.65
N VAL A 225 6.81 -3.87 -28.49
CA VAL A 225 7.69 -3.37 -29.56
C VAL A 225 8.78 -4.39 -29.89
N GLU A 226 9.23 -4.40 -31.14
CA GLU A 226 10.41 -5.15 -31.58
C GLU A 226 11.67 -4.29 -31.48
N MET A 227 12.77 -4.91 -31.08
CA MET A 227 14.04 -4.21 -30.94
C MET A 227 14.63 -3.90 -32.32
N THR A 228 15.07 -2.66 -32.52
CA THR A 228 15.75 -2.22 -33.75
C THR A 228 17.22 -1.97 -33.48
N LEU A 229 18.08 -2.22 -34.47
CA LEU A 229 19.50 -1.87 -34.47
C LEU A 229 19.77 -0.92 -35.63
N ARG A 230 20.50 0.18 -35.39
CA ARG A 230 21.17 0.92 -36.46
C ARG A 230 22.49 0.25 -36.75
N ASN A 231 22.66 -0.17 -38.00
CA ASN A 231 23.91 -0.69 -38.50
C ASN A 231 24.96 0.43 -38.52
N LYS A 232 26.10 0.23 -37.84
CA LYS A 232 27.17 1.23 -37.73
C LYS A 232 27.86 1.53 -39.08
N GLU A 233 27.83 0.60 -40.02
CA GLU A 233 28.50 0.73 -41.33
C GLU A 233 27.57 1.40 -42.36
N THR A 234 26.31 0.99 -42.42
CA THR A 234 25.37 1.46 -43.45
C THR A 234 24.48 2.61 -42.98
N GLY A 235 24.34 2.81 -41.66
CA GLY A 235 23.40 3.75 -41.05
C GLY A 235 21.93 3.30 -41.11
N GLN A 236 21.63 2.17 -41.74
CA GLN A 236 20.27 1.66 -41.92
C GLN A 236 19.73 1.00 -40.65
N LEU A 237 18.39 0.98 -40.53
CA LEU A 237 17.69 0.31 -39.44
C LEU A 237 17.40 -1.15 -39.79
N GLU A 238 17.72 -2.06 -38.87
CA GLU A 238 17.56 -3.49 -39.02
C GLU A 238 16.85 -4.08 -37.80
N TYR A 239 16.04 -5.12 -38.02
CA TYR A 239 15.46 -5.89 -36.91
C TYR A 239 16.57 -6.53 -36.08
N SER A 240 16.46 -6.43 -34.76
CA SER A 240 17.39 -7.04 -33.81
C SER A 240 16.65 -8.00 -32.90
N TYR A 241 17.12 -9.25 -32.84
CA TYR A 241 16.63 -10.20 -31.83
C TYR A 241 17.02 -9.71 -30.43
N GLU A 242 16.07 -9.75 -29.50
CA GLU A 242 16.26 -9.38 -28.09
C GLU A 242 15.79 -10.55 -27.21
N PRO A 243 16.73 -11.31 -26.61
CA PRO A 243 16.40 -12.54 -25.89
C PRO A 243 15.41 -12.34 -24.73
N TYR A 244 15.50 -11.20 -24.03
CA TYR A 244 14.59 -10.83 -22.92
C TYR A 244 13.12 -10.64 -23.34
N TRP A 245 12.79 -10.70 -24.64
CA TRP A 245 11.41 -10.76 -25.11
C TRP A 245 10.81 -12.16 -25.11
N TYR A 246 11.64 -13.19 -25.14
CA TYR A 246 11.23 -14.57 -25.35
C TYR A 246 11.49 -15.45 -24.12
N HIS A 247 12.43 -15.05 -23.28
CA HIS A 247 12.82 -15.79 -22.09
C HIS A 247 12.88 -14.84 -20.89
N ASP A 248 12.22 -15.23 -19.80
CA ASP A 248 12.37 -14.55 -18.53
C ASP A 248 13.42 -15.29 -17.67
N PRO A 249 14.29 -14.55 -16.97
CA PRO A 249 15.15 -15.12 -15.95
C PRO A 249 14.33 -15.62 -14.74
N GLU A 250 14.96 -16.43 -13.88
CA GLU A 250 14.37 -16.87 -12.61
C GLU A 250 14.28 -15.72 -11.60
N ASP A 251 15.35 -14.91 -11.50
CA ASP A 251 15.36 -13.72 -10.64
C ASP A 251 14.82 -12.48 -11.36
N ALA A 252 14.20 -11.55 -10.61
CA ALA A 252 13.92 -10.22 -11.11
C ALA A 252 15.20 -9.35 -11.06
N PHE A 253 15.74 -8.98 -12.23
CA PHE A 253 16.97 -8.20 -12.33
C PHE A 253 16.71 -6.70 -12.10
N GLY A 254 16.98 -6.22 -10.88
CA GLY A 254 16.74 -4.83 -10.48
C GLY A 254 17.54 -3.76 -11.25
N GLY A 255 18.56 -4.14 -12.02
CA GLY A 255 19.35 -3.21 -12.83
C GLY A 255 18.92 -3.11 -14.30
N LEU A 256 18.14 -4.06 -14.82
CA LEU A 256 17.89 -4.16 -16.27
C LEU A 256 16.59 -4.89 -16.70
N GLY A 257 15.85 -5.48 -15.76
CA GLY A 257 14.83 -6.49 -16.04
C GLY A 257 13.45 -5.97 -16.40
N LEU A 258 13.14 -4.69 -16.20
CA LEU A 258 11.78 -4.17 -16.35
C LEU A 258 11.33 -4.07 -17.81
N LYS A 259 10.10 -4.54 -18.04
CA LYS A 259 9.30 -4.25 -19.22
C LYS A 259 8.07 -3.45 -18.77
N THR A 260 7.81 -2.33 -19.41
CA THR A 260 6.77 -1.36 -19.01
C THR A 260 6.28 -0.56 -20.20
N THR A 261 5.23 0.25 -20.05
CA THR A 261 4.80 1.21 -21.05
C THR A 261 5.34 2.62 -20.76
N PRO A 262 5.44 3.50 -21.77
CA PRO A 262 5.76 4.91 -21.54
C PRO A 262 4.81 5.59 -20.54
N THR A 263 3.51 5.29 -20.62
CA THR A 263 2.49 5.81 -19.70
C THR A 263 2.73 5.40 -18.26
N ASP A 264 2.95 4.11 -18.00
CA ASP A 264 3.26 3.58 -16.68
C ASP A 264 4.54 4.22 -16.12
N PHE A 265 5.63 4.22 -16.89
CA PHE A 265 6.90 4.77 -16.43
C PHE A 265 6.81 6.28 -16.14
N MET A 266 5.99 7.03 -16.90
CA MET A 266 5.75 8.44 -16.63
C MET A 266 5.02 8.68 -15.29
N GLN A 267 4.18 7.75 -14.81
CA GLN A 267 3.56 7.90 -13.49
C GLN A 267 4.60 7.91 -12.37
N LEU A 268 5.64 7.07 -12.48
CA LEU A 268 6.76 7.08 -11.54
C LEU A 268 7.51 8.41 -11.56
N LEU A 269 7.87 8.90 -12.75
CA LEU A 269 8.58 10.18 -12.91
C LEU A 269 7.77 11.35 -12.35
N HIS A 270 6.48 11.37 -12.63
CA HIS A 270 5.59 12.43 -12.19
C HIS A 270 5.37 12.40 -10.67
N SER A 271 5.22 11.21 -10.07
CA SER A 271 5.10 11.07 -8.61
C SER A 271 6.34 11.60 -7.89
N LEU A 272 7.54 11.26 -8.37
CA LEU A 272 8.80 11.80 -7.83
C LEU A 272 8.91 13.32 -8.02
N LEU A 273 8.45 13.84 -9.16
CA LEU A 273 8.42 15.29 -9.41
C LEU A 273 7.48 16.02 -8.43
N LEU A 274 6.29 15.47 -8.19
CA LEU A 274 5.29 16.06 -7.30
C LEU A 274 5.76 16.07 -5.84
N ASN A 275 6.55 15.06 -5.45
CA ASN A 275 7.10 14.92 -4.11
C ASN A 275 6.03 15.06 -2.99
N ASN A 276 4.87 14.43 -3.20
CA ASN A 276 3.69 14.56 -2.34
C ASN A 276 3.58 13.45 -1.27
N GLY A 277 4.66 12.68 -1.06
CA GLY A 277 4.66 11.57 -0.13
C GLY A 277 4.12 10.25 -0.68
N GLN A 278 3.63 10.16 -1.92
CA GLN A 278 2.93 8.97 -2.43
C GLN A 278 3.79 7.68 -2.48
N LEU A 279 5.08 7.80 -2.82
CA LEU A 279 5.99 6.65 -2.94
C LEU A 279 7.05 6.60 -1.85
N LEU A 280 7.56 7.78 -1.49
CA LEU A 280 8.65 8.03 -0.57
C LEU A 280 8.30 9.26 0.24
N SER A 281 8.84 9.35 1.45
CA SER A 281 8.75 10.57 2.25
C SER A 281 9.36 11.75 1.47
N PRO A 282 8.87 12.99 1.65
CA PRO A 282 9.44 14.11 0.92
C PRO A 282 10.95 14.31 1.14
N ALA A 283 11.41 14.01 2.36
CA ALA A 283 12.82 14.04 2.73
C ALA A 283 13.65 13.01 1.95
N MET A 284 13.08 11.84 1.66
CA MET A 284 13.78 10.79 0.93
C MET A 284 13.80 11.04 -0.57
N VAL A 285 12.74 11.62 -1.14
CA VAL A 285 12.80 12.16 -2.50
C VAL A 285 13.88 13.25 -2.57
N ASP A 286 13.91 14.20 -1.63
CA ASP A 286 14.96 15.22 -1.60
C ASP A 286 16.37 14.61 -1.52
N GLU A 287 16.56 13.52 -0.76
CA GLU A 287 17.81 12.77 -0.69
C GLU A 287 18.23 12.18 -2.06
N MET A 288 17.27 11.73 -2.89
CA MET A 288 17.55 11.26 -4.25
C MET A 288 18.19 12.35 -5.11
N PHE A 289 17.80 13.61 -4.92
CA PHE A 289 18.26 14.76 -5.71
C PHE A 289 19.47 15.48 -5.11
N LYS A 290 20.06 14.96 -4.02
CA LYS A 290 21.33 15.47 -3.47
C LYS A 290 22.55 14.85 -4.15
N PRO A 291 23.67 15.59 -4.27
CA PRO A 291 24.93 15.02 -4.71
C PRO A 291 25.41 13.95 -3.72
N GLN A 292 25.62 12.74 -4.21
CA GLN A 292 26.04 11.58 -3.41
C GLN A 292 27.55 11.29 -3.49
N LEU A 293 28.25 11.94 -4.42
CA LEU A 293 29.69 11.74 -4.65
C LEU A 293 30.48 12.92 -4.08
N SER A 294 31.65 12.64 -3.52
CA SER A 294 32.69 13.66 -3.30
C SER A 294 33.17 14.22 -4.64
N ASP A 295 33.79 15.40 -4.63
CA ASP A 295 34.34 16.02 -5.86
C ASP A 295 35.31 15.08 -6.59
N GLU A 296 36.14 14.34 -5.85
CA GLU A 296 37.07 13.37 -6.44
C GLU A 296 36.33 12.22 -7.16
N LEU A 297 35.26 11.70 -6.55
CA LEU A 297 34.45 10.64 -7.16
C LEU A 297 33.61 11.16 -8.33
N ALA A 298 33.11 12.40 -8.25
CA ALA A 298 32.40 13.07 -9.34
C ALA A 298 33.33 13.30 -10.55
N ASP A 299 34.59 13.65 -10.32
CA ASP A 299 35.63 13.74 -11.34
C ASP A 299 35.94 12.38 -11.97
N LYS A 300 36.03 11.32 -11.16
CA LYS A 300 36.20 9.93 -11.64
C LYS A 300 35.01 9.49 -12.49
N MET A 301 33.80 9.76 -12.04
CA MET A 301 32.57 9.56 -12.81
C MET A 301 32.65 10.31 -14.14
N THR A 302 32.97 11.61 -14.11
CA THR A 302 33.05 12.43 -15.33
C THR A 302 34.09 11.87 -16.30
N ARG A 303 35.27 11.47 -15.82
CA ARG A 303 36.29 10.81 -16.65
C ARG A 303 35.81 9.47 -17.22
N PHE A 304 35.11 8.67 -16.42
CA PHE A 304 34.53 7.41 -16.88
C PHE A 304 33.50 7.67 -17.98
N LEU A 305 32.55 8.59 -17.76
CA LEU A 305 31.48 8.95 -18.69
C LEU A 305 31.98 9.63 -19.99
N THR A 306 33.13 10.32 -19.94
CA THR A 306 33.68 11.08 -21.10
C THR A 306 34.92 10.45 -21.75
N GLY A 307 35.44 9.34 -21.21
CA GLY A 307 36.67 8.70 -21.63
C GLY A 307 36.61 7.98 -23.00
N PRO A 308 37.77 7.68 -23.62
CA PRO A 308 37.81 6.92 -24.88
C PRO A 308 37.15 5.53 -24.74
N GLY A 309 36.31 5.14 -25.68
CA GLY A 309 35.49 3.92 -25.62
C GLY A 309 34.08 4.18 -25.05
N ILE A 310 33.99 4.77 -23.85
CA ILE A 310 32.71 5.17 -23.22
C ILE A 310 32.14 6.45 -23.85
N LYS A 311 32.94 7.20 -24.63
CA LYS A 311 32.53 8.32 -25.51
C LYS A 311 31.29 8.01 -26.36
N GLU A 312 31.07 6.74 -26.68
CA GLU A 312 29.90 6.26 -27.43
C GLU A 312 28.74 5.89 -26.51
N LEU A 313 28.93 5.48 -25.26
CA LEU A 313 27.84 4.93 -24.45
C LEU A 313 27.18 5.91 -23.48
N LEU A 314 27.92 6.61 -22.61
CA LEU A 314 27.33 7.27 -21.42
C LEU A 314 27.45 8.82 -21.39
N GLY A 315 28.24 9.42 -22.28
CA GLY A 315 28.48 10.87 -22.33
C GLY A 315 27.31 11.76 -22.80
N ARG A 316 26.08 11.23 -22.72
CA ARG A 316 24.81 11.83 -23.17
C ARG A 316 23.97 12.35 -22.01
N LEU A 317 24.26 11.86 -20.80
CA LEU A 317 23.50 12.18 -19.60
C LEU A 317 23.52 13.67 -19.32
N LEU A 318 24.62 14.36 -19.62
CA LEU A 318 24.70 15.80 -19.58
C LEU A 318 25.54 16.32 -20.76
N PRO A 319 25.26 17.53 -21.26
CA PRO A 319 26.09 18.15 -22.29
C PRO A 319 27.55 18.29 -21.84
N LYS A 320 28.46 18.25 -22.82
CA LYS A 320 29.90 18.39 -22.54
C LYS A 320 30.20 19.70 -21.80
N GLY A 321 31.00 19.59 -20.75
CA GLY A 321 31.45 20.72 -19.95
C GLY A 321 30.51 21.08 -18.79
N VAL A 322 29.34 20.45 -18.68
CA VAL A 322 28.44 20.64 -17.53
C VAL A 322 28.98 19.91 -16.32
N ARG A 323 29.11 20.62 -15.19
CA ARG A 323 29.48 20.02 -13.90
C ARG A 323 28.39 19.05 -13.44
N SER A 324 28.80 17.86 -13.01
CA SER A 324 27.89 16.76 -12.71
C SER A 324 28.23 16.03 -11.42
N ASN A 325 27.22 15.45 -10.79
CA ASN A 325 27.35 14.51 -9.68
C ASN A 325 26.37 13.34 -9.92
N PHE A 326 26.27 12.41 -8.98
CA PHE A 326 25.30 11.32 -9.04
C PHE A 326 24.31 11.46 -7.88
N GLY A 327 23.03 11.44 -8.18
CA GLY A 327 21.95 11.33 -7.20
C GLY A 327 21.60 9.86 -6.97
N MET A 328 20.58 9.57 -6.17
CA MET A 328 20.07 8.19 -6.11
C MET A 328 19.09 7.98 -7.26
N GLY A 329 19.53 7.23 -8.28
CA GLY A 329 18.72 6.88 -9.45
C GLY A 329 19.15 7.53 -10.77
N GLY A 330 20.13 8.46 -10.76
CA GLY A 330 20.63 9.07 -11.99
C GLY A 330 21.72 10.12 -11.80
N VAL A 331 22.20 10.68 -12.91
CA VAL A 331 23.19 11.77 -12.92
C VAL A 331 22.48 13.09 -12.62
N LEU A 332 23.12 13.92 -11.80
CA LEU A 332 22.67 15.24 -11.40
C LEU A 332 23.43 16.34 -12.13
N ALA A 333 22.69 17.30 -12.70
CA ALA A 333 23.28 18.56 -13.15
C ALA A 333 23.60 19.45 -11.95
N MET A 334 24.86 19.89 -11.83
CA MET A 334 25.31 20.75 -10.72
C MET A 334 25.39 22.24 -11.10
N GLU A 335 24.78 22.60 -12.23
CA GLU A 335 24.63 23.96 -12.75
C GLU A 335 23.52 24.00 -13.82
N ASP A 336 23.02 25.19 -14.13
CA ASP A 336 22.02 25.41 -15.17
C ASP A 336 22.64 25.18 -16.58
N VAL A 337 22.06 24.26 -17.35
CA VAL A 337 22.54 23.88 -18.67
C VAL A 337 22.16 24.94 -19.71
N SER A 338 23.13 25.33 -20.54
CA SER A 338 22.96 26.39 -21.55
C SER A 338 22.43 27.70 -20.97
N GLY A 339 22.91 28.10 -19.77
CA GLY A 339 22.49 29.34 -19.12
C GLY A 339 21.03 29.35 -18.64
N GLY A 340 20.44 28.17 -18.40
CA GLY A 340 19.05 28.01 -17.95
C GLY A 340 18.03 27.85 -19.08
N ASP A 341 18.48 27.77 -20.34
CA ASP A 341 17.60 27.54 -21.48
C ASP A 341 17.09 26.10 -21.61
N TRP A 342 17.78 25.17 -20.95
CA TRP A 342 17.49 23.74 -20.95
C TRP A 342 17.36 23.24 -19.51
N ARG A 343 18.00 22.11 -19.16
CA ARG A 343 17.94 21.53 -17.81
C ARG A 343 18.52 22.46 -16.76
N GLN A 344 17.88 22.54 -15.61
CA GLN A 344 18.32 23.39 -14.50
C GLN A 344 19.18 22.60 -13.51
N GLU A 345 19.92 23.33 -12.68
CA GLU A 345 20.67 22.78 -11.54
C GLU A 345 19.74 21.94 -10.66
N GLY A 346 20.21 20.74 -10.27
CA GLY A 346 19.45 19.76 -9.50
C GLY A 346 18.58 18.83 -10.35
N SER A 347 18.57 18.97 -11.68
CA SER A 347 17.89 18.00 -12.55
C SER A 347 18.58 16.64 -12.53
N LEU A 348 17.78 15.58 -12.43
CA LEU A 348 18.23 14.18 -12.43
C LEU A 348 17.84 13.51 -13.74
N THR A 349 18.79 12.81 -14.36
CA THR A 349 18.56 12.12 -15.65
C THR A 349 19.23 10.76 -15.69
N PHE A 350 18.58 9.82 -16.36
CA PHE A 350 19.14 8.51 -16.64
C PHE A 350 18.55 7.92 -17.93
N PHE A 351 19.04 6.76 -18.34
CA PHE A 351 18.66 6.15 -19.61
C PHE A 351 18.61 4.61 -19.54
N GLY A 352 18.01 4.03 -20.56
CA GLY A 352 17.99 2.61 -20.92
C GLY A 352 18.68 2.37 -22.25
N LEU A 353 19.29 1.18 -22.41
CA LEU A 353 20.02 0.75 -23.61
C LEU A 353 19.32 1.11 -24.94
N PRO A 354 18.00 0.94 -25.11
CA PRO A 354 17.39 1.11 -26.43
C PRO A 354 16.91 2.54 -26.68
N ASN A 355 17.69 3.54 -26.26
CA ASN A 355 17.36 4.97 -26.30
C ASN A 355 16.05 5.30 -25.55
N PHE A 356 15.91 4.80 -24.32
CA PHE A 356 14.82 5.12 -23.40
C PHE A 356 15.34 6.09 -22.33
N ASN A 357 15.06 7.39 -22.43
CA ASN A 357 15.68 8.44 -21.62
C ASN A 357 14.65 9.19 -20.80
N PHE A 358 14.95 9.44 -19.53
CA PHE A 358 14.10 10.25 -18.67
C PHE A 358 14.88 11.38 -17.99
N THR A 359 14.15 12.45 -17.66
CA THR A 359 14.66 13.59 -16.89
C THR A 359 13.60 14.03 -15.90
N ILE A 360 13.98 14.30 -14.65
CA ILE A 360 13.16 14.94 -13.63
C ILE A 360 13.88 16.22 -13.24
N ASP A 361 13.22 17.36 -13.41
CA ASP A 361 13.76 18.68 -13.06
C ASP A 361 12.85 19.35 -12.02
N PRO A 362 13.15 19.22 -10.72
CA PRO A 362 12.34 19.79 -9.66
C PRO A 362 12.27 21.33 -9.71
N LYS A 363 13.33 22.00 -10.21
CA LYS A 363 13.48 23.46 -10.25
C LYS A 363 12.69 24.05 -11.42
N ALA A 364 12.76 23.43 -12.60
CA ALA A 364 11.88 23.74 -13.72
C ALA A 364 10.44 23.24 -13.53
N GLY A 365 10.23 22.31 -12.59
CA GLY A 365 8.92 21.76 -12.24
C GLY A 365 8.37 20.82 -13.31
N ILE A 366 9.24 20.09 -14.02
CA ILE A 366 8.85 19.20 -15.12
C ILE A 366 9.56 17.84 -15.08
N CYS A 367 8.92 16.82 -15.66
CA CYS A 367 9.53 15.53 -15.95
C CYS A 367 9.26 15.11 -17.39
N LEU A 368 10.23 14.45 -18.02
CA LEU A 368 10.28 14.16 -19.45
C LEU A 368 10.64 12.70 -19.67
N LEU A 369 10.06 12.11 -20.72
CA LEU A 369 10.36 10.75 -21.17
C LEU A 369 10.44 10.70 -22.70
N TYR A 370 11.60 10.32 -23.21
CA TYR A 370 11.82 9.91 -24.59
C TYR A 370 11.92 8.38 -24.63
N ALA A 371 10.89 7.72 -25.13
CA ALA A 371 10.78 6.26 -25.11
C ALA A 371 10.91 5.69 -26.53
N CYS A 372 12.14 5.29 -26.91
CA CYS A 372 12.43 4.59 -28.15
C CYS A 372 12.84 3.13 -27.88
N GLN A 373 12.94 2.33 -28.95
CA GLN A 373 13.42 0.94 -28.92
C GLN A 373 14.45 0.67 -30.01
N LEU A 374 15.50 1.49 -29.99
CA LEU A 374 16.58 1.51 -30.97
C LEU A 374 17.95 1.37 -30.29
N LYS A 375 18.75 0.41 -30.75
CA LYS A 375 20.18 0.24 -30.45
C LYS A 375 21.04 0.79 -31.60
N PRO A 376 22.33 1.08 -31.40
CA PRO A 376 23.00 1.08 -30.11
C PRO A 376 22.62 2.32 -29.29
N MET A 377 22.93 2.31 -28.00
CA MET A 377 22.56 3.41 -27.11
C MET A 377 23.17 4.73 -27.58
N ASP A 378 24.43 4.78 -28.05
CA ASP A 378 24.83 5.18 -29.41
C ASP A 378 24.17 6.34 -30.13
N ASP A 379 22.94 6.09 -30.53
CA ASP A 379 22.49 6.59 -31.82
C ASP A 379 22.53 8.13 -31.91
N PRO A 380 23.39 8.73 -32.77
CA PRO A 380 23.56 10.19 -32.82
C PRO A 380 22.25 10.90 -33.18
N ILE A 381 21.44 10.28 -34.05
CA ILE A 381 20.12 10.80 -34.44
C ILE A 381 19.19 10.83 -33.22
N SER A 382 19.14 9.75 -32.43
CA SER A 382 18.34 9.72 -31.20
C SER A 382 18.80 10.77 -30.18
N ILE A 383 20.11 11.01 -30.04
CA ILE A 383 20.64 12.09 -29.16
C ILE A 383 20.08 13.45 -29.59
N ASP A 384 20.22 13.79 -30.88
CA ASP A 384 19.77 15.07 -31.41
C ASP A 384 18.25 15.25 -31.25
N LEU A 385 17.49 14.16 -31.40
CA LEU A 385 16.05 14.15 -31.19
C LEU A 385 15.66 14.30 -29.72
N ILE A 386 16.39 13.67 -28.80
CA ILE A 386 16.19 13.86 -27.35
C ILE A 386 16.42 15.32 -26.98
N GLU A 387 17.55 15.90 -27.40
CA GLU A 387 17.86 17.32 -27.14
C GLU A 387 16.80 18.25 -27.74
N THR A 388 16.37 17.97 -28.99
CA THR A 388 15.31 18.72 -29.66
C THR A 388 13.99 18.66 -28.90
N PHE A 389 13.62 17.47 -28.41
CA PHE A 389 12.42 17.25 -27.61
C PHE A 389 12.47 18.03 -26.30
N GLU A 390 13.52 17.82 -25.52
CA GLU A 390 13.63 18.47 -24.22
C GLU A 390 13.65 19.99 -24.37
N LYS A 391 14.53 20.56 -25.21
CA LYS A 391 14.61 22.02 -25.43
C LYS A 391 13.27 22.62 -25.86
N ALA A 392 12.47 21.90 -26.66
CA ALA A 392 11.14 22.33 -27.04
C ALA A 392 10.18 22.41 -25.84
N ILE A 393 10.21 21.43 -24.94
CA ILE A 393 9.39 21.44 -23.72
C ILE A 393 9.84 22.51 -22.73
N TYR A 394 11.15 22.63 -22.47
CA TYR A 394 11.68 23.70 -21.60
C TYR A 394 11.32 25.10 -22.13
N LYS A 395 11.35 25.30 -23.45
CA LYS A 395 10.89 26.56 -24.06
C LYS A 395 9.39 26.81 -23.81
N GLU A 396 8.55 25.78 -23.99
CA GLU A 396 7.10 25.90 -23.76
C GLU A 396 6.80 26.32 -22.31
N VAL A 397 7.42 25.65 -21.34
CA VAL A 397 7.24 25.92 -19.89
C VAL A 397 7.69 27.32 -19.51
N ARG A 398 8.81 27.81 -20.07
CA ARG A 398 9.27 29.18 -19.85
C ARG A 398 8.28 30.20 -20.43
N THR A 399 7.83 30.00 -21.67
CA THR A 399 6.90 30.93 -22.31
C THR A 399 5.52 30.98 -21.63
N SER A 400 5.05 29.86 -21.07
CA SER A 400 3.79 29.84 -20.31
C SER A 400 3.92 30.60 -18.99
N THR A 401 5.07 30.48 -18.31
CA THR A 401 5.41 31.22 -17.09
C THR A 401 5.47 32.73 -17.34
N ASP A 402 6.16 33.16 -18.41
CA ASP A 402 6.26 34.56 -18.80
C ASP A 402 4.89 35.17 -19.15
N ARG A 403 4.03 34.43 -19.87
CA ARG A 403 2.67 34.89 -20.18
C ARG A 403 1.82 35.10 -18.93
N ARG A 404 1.96 34.25 -17.90
CA ARG A 404 1.26 34.45 -16.62
C ARG A 404 1.75 35.71 -15.90
N GLN A 405 3.07 35.93 -15.85
CA GLN A 405 3.62 37.17 -15.28
C GLN A 405 3.22 38.41 -16.07
N HIS A 406 3.14 38.32 -17.40
CA HIS A 406 2.72 39.43 -18.26
C HIS A 406 1.21 39.75 -18.13
N ASN A 407 0.36 38.73 -18.04
CA ASN A 407 -1.08 38.91 -17.80
C ASN A 407 -1.39 39.47 -16.39
N MET A 408 -0.58 39.15 -15.38
CA MET A 408 -0.64 39.82 -14.06
C MET A 408 -0.23 41.30 -14.14
N ARG A 409 0.74 41.65 -15.00
CA ARG A 409 1.15 43.06 -15.21
C ARG A 409 0.11 43.87 -16.00
N PHE A 410 -0.60 43.26 -16.95
CA PHE A 410 -1.66 43.92 -17.73
C PHE A 410 -2.96 44.10 -16.93
N THR A 411 -3.32 43.16 -16.05
CA THR A 411 -4.46 43.33 -15.13
C THR A 411 -4.21 44.41 -14.08
N GLY A 412 -2.95 44.67 -13.72
CA GLY A 412 -2.55 45.81 -12.88
C GLY A 412 -2.67 47.19 -13.54
N LEU A 413 -2.63 47.27 -14.88
CA LEU A 413 -2.74 48.55 -15.62
C LEU A 413 -4.18 49.00 -15.83
N SER A 414 -5.14 48.06 -15.86
CA SER A 414 -6.57 48.36 -15.96
C SER A 414 -7.18 48.91 -14.65
N LEU A 415 -6.55 48.67 -13.50
CA LEU A 415 -6.96 49.26 -12.22
C LEU A 415 -6.50 50.72 -12.01
N LEU A 416 -5.57 51.23 -12.84
CA LEU A 416 -4.99 52.58 -12.68
C LEU A 416 -5.85 53.71 -13.27
N VAL A 417 -6.93 53.39 -14.01
CA VAL A 417 -7.86 54.40 -14.57
C VAL A 417 -9.04 54.69 -13.62
N ALA A 418 -9.27 53.86 -12.60
CA ALA A 418 -10.41 54.00 -11.69
C ALA A 418 -10.11 54.81 -10.40
N VAL A 419 -8.87 55.27 -10.19
CA VAL A 419 -8.44 55.96 -8.96
C VAL A 419 -7.96 57.38 -9.26
N LEU A 420 -8.86 58.22 -9.78
CA LEU A 420 -8.64 59.66 -9.99
C LEU A 420 -9.88 60.44 -9.53
N SER A 421 -10.30 60.23 -8.29
CA SER A 421 -11.25 61.09 -7.57
C SER A 421 -11.05 60.88 -6.08
N VAL A 422 -10.89 61.98 -5.34
CA VAL A 422 -10.73 62.08 -3.88
C VAL A 422 -9.27 62.02 -3.35
N ARG A 423 -8.61 63.20 -3.40
CA ARG A 423 -7.54 63.63 -2.47
C ARG A 423 -8.17 64.61 -1.48
N THR A 424 -8.05 64.45 -0.16
CA THR A 424 -7.14 65.15 0.80
C THR A 424 -7.83 65.04 2.18
N ALA A 425 -7.25 64.78 3.37
CA ALA A 425 -6.00 65.12 4.05
C ALA A 425 -5.65 63.97 5.06
N TRP A 426 -4.43 63.44 5.24
CA TRP A 426 -3.10 63.89 5.70
C TRP A 426 -2.83 63.89 7.23
N SER A 427 -1.90 62.98 7.61
CA SER A 427 -0.98 62.94 8.77
C SER A 427 -1.60 62.60 10.16
N THR A 428 -1.14 61.65 10.99
CA THR A 428 0.22 61.09 11.25
C THR A 428 0.18 59.67 11.87
N GLN A 429 1.01 58.76 11.32
CA GLN A 429 1.71 57.58 11.88
C GLN A 429 1.02 56.55 12.83
N ARG A 430 0.99 55.28 12.38
CA ARG A 430 1.43 54.04 13.10
C ARG A 430 1.56 52.86 12.10
N PRO A 431 2.39 51.83 12.38
CA PRO A 431 3.09 51.03 11.38
C PRO A 431 2.21 50.03 10.62
N PHE A 432 2.62 49.73 9.38
CA PHE A 432 2.03 48.71 8.51
C PHE A 432 2.28 47.31 9.09
N ASP A 433 1.18 46.61 9.37
CA ASP A 433 1.14 45.15 9.52
C ASP A 433 0.30 44.56 8.38
N THR A 434 0.74 43.39 7.94
CA THR A 434 0.33 42.66 6.73
C THR A 434 -1.03 41.97 6.89
N THR A 435 -1.89 42.03 5.85
CA THR A 435 -2.69 40.91 5.28
C THR A 435 -3.82 41.43 4.35
N PRO A 436 -4.09 40.73 3.23
CA PRO A 436 -5.44 40.60 2.70
C PRO A 436 -5.95 39.15 2.82
N LYS A 437 -7.20 39.01 3.26
CA LYS A 437 -7.96 37.77 3.46
C LYS A 437 -8.07 36.89 2.20
N PRO A 438 -8.01 35.55 2.31
CA PRO A 438 -8.45 34.62 1.27
C PRO A 438 -9.98 34.37 1.29
N SER A 439 -10.48 33.87 0.16
CA SER A 439 -11.85 33.43 -0.14
C SER A 439 -12.30 32.22 0.70
N PRO A 440 -13.60 32.04 1.07
CA PRO A 440 -14.01 31.10 2.12
C PRO A 440 -14.20 29.62 1.73
N ASP A 441 -13.72 29.11 0.59
CA ASP A 441 -14.18 27.79 0.10
C ASP A 441 -13.10 26.75 -0.26
N LYS A 442 -11.83 26.95 0.11
CA LYS A 442 -10.81 25.89 -0.04
C LYS A 442 -9.73 25.98 1.04
N LEU A 443 -9.44 24.81 1.63
CA LEU A 443 -8.42 24.50 2.65
C LEU A 443 -8.69 25.03 4.06
N ASP A 444 -9.40 24.22 4.86
CA ASP A 444 -9.11 24.11 6.30
C ASP A 444 -8.34 22.81 6.53
N SER A 445 -7.02 22.87 6.32
CA SER A 445 -6.11 21.89 6.91
C SER A 445 -5.99 22.19 8.40
N LEU A 446 -6.14 21.15 9.24
CA LEU A 446 -5.97 21.14 10.69
C LEU A 446 -4.71 21.89 11.17
N ALA A 447 -4.82 23.20 11.43
CA ALA A 447 -3.83 23.98 12.18
C ALA A 447 -4.37 25.34 12.63
N SER A 448 -5.47 25.38 13.38
CA SER A 448 -5.72 26.50 14.31
C SER A 448 -6.83 26.14 15.29
N ILE A 449 -6.54 26.20 16.60
CA ILE A 449 -7.33 26.90 17.63
C ILE A 449 -6.51 26.95 18.95
N PRO A 450 -6.58 28.05 19.73
CA PRO A 450 -5.66 28.34 20.82
C PRO A 450 -6.04 27.66 22.14
N ARG A 451 -5.03 27.53 23.02
CA ARG A 451 -5.17 27.14 24.43
C ARG A 451 -6.08 28.13 25.18
N ASN A 452 -7.31 27.73 25.46
CA ASN A 452 -8.09 28.17 26.62
C ASN A 452 -9.37 27.32 26.72
N GLY A 453 -9.36 26.31 27.59
CA GLY A 453 -10.48 25.80 28.40
C GLY A 453 -11.85 25.44 27.80
N ASP A 454 -12.16 25.81 26.57
CA ASP A 454 -13.43 25.58 25.89
C ASP A 454 -13.21 24.50 24.82
N PHE A 455 -14.07 23.49 24.81
CA PHE A 455 -14.04 22.40 23.83
C PHE A 455 -14.21 22.96 22.42
N THR A 456 -13.28 22.62 21.51
CA THR A 456 -13.40 22.97 20.09
C THR A 456 -14.44 22.07 19.45
N ILE A 457 -15.57 22.63 19.03
CA ILE A 457 -16.49 21.92 18.13
C ILE A 457 -15.84 21.90 16.74
N ILE A 458 -15.54 20.72 16.23
CA ILE A 458 -15.06 20.54 14.85
C ILE A 458 -16.30 20.55 13.94
N GLU A 459 -16.60 21.70 13.33
CA GLU A 459 -17.52 21.75 12.19
C GLU A 459 -16.69 21.66 10.91
N SER A 460 -16.56 20.45 10.36
CA SER A 460 -15.95 20.22 9.04
C SER A 460 -17.01 19.64 8.11
N LYS A 461 -16.99 20.02 6.82
CA LYS A 461 -17.80 19.34 5.80
C LYS A 461 -17.51 17.83 5.75
N HIS A 462 -16.31 17.41 6.16
CA HIS A 462 -15.90 16.01 6.25
C HIS A 462 -16.27 15.33 7.57
N HIS A 463 -16.63 16.09 8.61
CA HIS A 463 -17.05 15.57 9.91
C HIS A 463 -18.32 16.28 10.41
N PRO A 464 -19.45 16.20 9.70
CA PRO A 464 -20.69 16.83 10.14
C PRO A 464 -21.10 16.33 11.51
N ALA A 465 -21.41 17.28 12.40
CA ALA A 465 -22.12 17.01 13.65
C ALA A 465 -23.62 16.89 13.34
N HIS A 466 -24.29 15.89 13.91
CA HIS A 466 -25.72 15.67 13.68
C HIS A 466 -26.53 15.94 14.94
N ASP A 467 -27.46 16.88 14.84
CA ASP A 467 -28.51 17.08 15.83
C ASP A 467 -29.72 16.23 15.46
N GLY A 468 -30.10 15.29 16.34
CA GLY A 468 -31.36 14.56 16.21
C GLY A 468 -31.33 13.30 15.32
N TRP A 469 -30.17 12.90 14.78
CA TRP A 469 -30.05 11.72 13.92
C TRP A 469 -29.69 10.46 14.71
N CYS A 470 -30.45 9.37 14.47
CA CYS A 470 -30.33 8.06 15.13
C CYS A 470 -30.59 8.11 16.66
N ASP A 471 -29.75 8.82 17.41
CA ASP A 471 -29.94 9.12 18.82
C ASP A 471 -30.04 10.64 19.04
N PRO A 472 -31.24 11.18 19.26
CA PRO A 472 -31.42 12.61 19.43
C PRO A 472 -30.93 13.14 20.79
N THR A 473 -30.44 12.26 21.69
CA THR A 473 -30.05 12.65 23.05
C THR A 473 -28.56 12.91 23.21
N VAL A 474 -27.75 12.58 22.20
CA VAL A 474 -26.28 12.72 22.24
C VAL A 474 -25.78 13.42 20.98
N ARG A 475 -24.56 13.97 21.03
CA ARG A 475 -23.89 14.40 19.80
C ARG A 475 -23.43 13.19 19.03
N SER A 476 -23.51 13.28 17.71
CA SER A 476 -22.98 12.28 16.81
C SER A 476 -22.23 12.94 15.65
N TYR A 477 -21.26 12.22 15.12
CA TYR A 477 -20.37 12.67 14.06
C TYR A 477 -20.20 11.56 13.05
N THR A 478 -20.14 11.90 11.77
CA THR A 478 -19.78 10.93 10.72
C THR A 478 -18.76 11.55 9.81
N GLY A 479 -17.98 10.75 9.08
CA GLY A 479 -17.00 11.35 8.19
C GLY A 479 -15.86 10.46 7.77
N TYR A 480 -14.93 11.06 7.03
CA TYR A 480 -13.73 10.41 6.52
C TYR A 480 -12.49 10.88 7.25
N ILE A 481 -11.63 9.94 7.65
CA ILE A 481 -10.26 10.23 8.07
C ILE A 481 -9.32 9.62 7.02
N ASP A 482 -8.42 10.44 6.47
CA ASP A 482 -7.35 9.99 5.58
C ASP A 482 -6.26 9.33 6.42
N SER A 483 -6.16 8.00 6.35
CA SER A 483 -5.11 7.23 7.03
C SER A 483 -3.74 7.32 6.32
N GLY A 484 -3.63 8.15 5.29
CA GLY A 484 -2.45 8.40 4.49
C GLY A 484 -2.60 7.90 3.06
N PHE A 485 -1.92 8.57 2.12
CA PHE A 485 -1.84 8.20 0.71
C PHE A 485 -3.19 8.20 -0.04
N GLY A 486 -4.21 8.93 0.45
CA GLY A 486 -5.54 8.98 -0.17
C GLY A 486 -6.44 7.81 0.24
N LYS A 487 -6.19 7.22 1.41
CA LYS A 487 -7.02 6.16 2.00
C LYS A 487 -8.03 6.77 2.96
N GLN A 488 -9.26 6.94 2.50
CA GLN A 488 -10.34 7.55 3.26
C GLN A 488 -11.14 6.48 4.02
N LEU A 489 -10.95 6.40 5.34
CA LEU A 489 -11.73 5.51 6.20
C LEU A 489 -12.92 6.26 6.80
N PHE A 490 -14.12 5.76 6.52
CA PHE A 490 -15.38 6.30 6.98
C PHE A 490 -15.76 5.77 8.37
N PHE A 491 -16.28 6.65 9.23
CA PHE A 491 -16.75 6.26 10.56
C PHE A 491 -18.08 6.92 10.92
N TYR A 492 -18.78 6.28 11.86
CA TYR A 492 -19.93 6.82 12.58
C TYR A 492 -19.57 6.88 14.06
N PHE A 493 -19.74 8.02 14.72
CA PHE A 493 -19.36 8.22 16.13
C PHE A 493 -20.53 8.78 16.93
N PHE A 494 -20.77 8.21 18.11
CA PHE A 494 -21.81 8.61 19.05
C PHE A 494 -21.21 8.80 20.43
N GLU A 495 -21.52 9.94 21.04
CA GLU A 495 -21.13 10.19 22.43
C GLU A 495 -21.89 9.30 23.42
N SER A 496 -21.32 9.19 24.62
CA SER A 496 -21.98 8.49 25.71
C SER A 496 -23.23 9.23 26.20
N LYS A 497 -24.30 8.49 26.51
CA LYS A 497 -25.47 9.06 27.21
C LYS A 497 -25.22 9.39 28.67
N ARG A 498 -24.17 8.82 29.29
CA ARG A 498 -23.86 9.00 30.71
C ARG A 498 -23.06 10.26 30.95
N VAL A 499 -21.75 10.23 30.72
CA VAL A 499 -20.85 11.38 30.87
C VAL A 499 -19.83 11.35 29.73
N PRO A 500 -20.14 11.94 28.55
CA PRO A 500 -19.25 11.97 27.39
C PRO A 500 -17.85 12.49 27.66
N SER A 501 -17.62 13.27 28.73
CA SER A 501 -16.32 13.81 29.10
C SER A 501 -15.43 12.86 29.92
N GLU A 502 -16.02 11.84 30.55
CA GLU A 502 -15.32 10.91 31.45
C GLU A 502 -15.29 9.48 30.90
N ASP A 503 -16.32 9.11 30.12
CA ASP A 503 -16.51 7.75 29.65
C ASP A 503 -15.47 7.32 28.61
N PRO A 504 -15.13 6.02 28.54
CA PRO A 504 -14.11 5.50 27.65
C PRO A 504 -14.53 5.59 26.18
N VAL A 505 -13.54 5.45 25.29
CA VAL A 505 -13.78 5.38 23.84
C VAL A 505 -13.73 3.92 23.40
N VAL A 506 -14.70 3.53 22.57
CA VAL A 506 -14.79 2.18 22.02
C VAL A 506 -14.86 2.21 20.50
N MET A 507 -14.04 1.39 19.86
CA MET A 507 -14.15 1.09 18.44
C MET A 507 -14.98 -0.17 18.25
N TRP A 508 -15.90 -0.16 17.29
CA TRP A 508 -16.55 -1.36 16.76
C TRP A 508 -16.17 -1.58 15.29
N ILE A 509 -15.86 -2.84 14.95
CA ILE A 509 -15.75 -3.32 13.56
C ILE A 509 -16.55 -4.60 13.31
N ASN A 510 -17.24 -4.69 12.18
CA ASN A 510 -17.73 -5.99 11.68
C ASN A 510 -16.64 -6.74 10.89
N GLY A 511 -16.90 -8.01 10.59
CA GLY A 511 -15.95 -8.92 9.92
C GLY A 511 -16.10 -9.00 8.40
N GLY A 512 -16.59 -10.14 7.90
CA GLY A 512 -16.76 -10.43 6.48
C GLY A 512 -15.81 -11.54 5.94
N PRO A 513 -14.53 -11.27 5.65
CA PRO A 513 -13.86 -9.96 5.61
C PRO A 513 -14.51 -9.01 4.59
N GLY A 514 -14.47 -7.71 4.88
CA GLY A 514 -15.00 -6.65 4.01
C GLY A 514 -16.45 -6.23 4.28
N ALA A 515 -17.00 -6.55 5.46
CA ALA A 515 -18.35 -6.13 5.86
C ALA A 515 -18.33 -4.75 6.52
N SER A 516 -19.31 -3.91 6.21
CA SER A 516 -19.45 -2.56 6.78
C SER A 516 -19.85 -2.63 8.26
N SER A 517 -19.29 -1.72 9.05
CA SER A 517 -19.61 -1.57 10.48
C SER A 517 -20.95 -0.87 10.72
N ALA A 518 -21.63 -0.44 9.65
CA ALA A 518 -23.03 -0.08 9.69
C ALA A 518 -23.93 -1.24 10.16
N MET A 519 -23.48 -2.50 9.99
CA MET A 519 -24.18 -3.67 10.53
C MET A 519 -24.29 -3.61 12.05
N GLY A 520 -23.17 -3.45 12.75
CA GLY A 520 -23.14 -3.28 14.20
C GLY A 520 -23.95 -2.08 14.69
N LEU A 521 -23.94 -0.99 13.91
CA LEU A 521 -24.70 0.22 14.20
C LEU A 521 -26.22 -0.02 14.13
N PHE A 522 -26.73 -0.52 13.01
CA PHE A 522 -28.17 -0.51 12.74
C PHE A 522 -28.90 -1.83 13.03
N LEU A 523 -28.18 -2.94 13.23
CA LEU A 523 -28.79 -4.25 13.56
C LEU A 523 -28.52 -4.69 14.99
N GLU A 524 -27.37 -4.33 15.55
CA GLU A 524 -26.83 -5.04 16.72
C GLU A 524 -26.79 -4.16 17.98
N GLN A 525 -25.80 -3.29 18.15
CA GLN A 525 -25.59 -2.56 19.42
C GLN A 525 -25.60 -1.05 19.29
N GLY A 526 -25.77 -0.51 18.08
CA GLY A 526 -25.82 0.93 17.91
C GLY A 526 -27.09 1.58 18.48
N PRO A 527 -27.11 2.92 18.55
CA PRO A 527 -28.14 3.72 19.19
C PRO A 527 -29.56 3.57 18.64
N CYS A 528 -29.71 3.13 17.39
CA CYS A 528 -31.00 3.07 16.73
C CYS A 528 -31.12 1.84 15.82
N ARG A 529 -32.33 1.67 15.29
CA ARG A 529 -32.72 0.69 14.29
C ARG A 529 -33.41 1.38 13.13
N ILE A 530 -33.37 0.75 11.97
CA ILE A 530 -34.01 1.25 10.75
C ILE A 530 -35.41 0.65 10.66
N LYS A 531 -36.41 1.48 10.31
CA LYS A 531 -37.78 1.02 10.05
C LYS A 531 -37.84 0.22 8.76
N GLU A 532 -38.84 -0.65 8.63
CA GLU A 532 -39.11 -1.32 7.36
C GLU A 532 -39.43 -0.31 6.25
N ASN A 533 -38.90 -0.55 5.04
CA ASN A 533 -39.12 0.28 3.84
C ASN A 533 -38.80 1.78 4.04
N PRO A 534 -37.58 2.12 4.48
CA PRO A 534 -37.23 3.50 4.82
C PRO A 534 -37.35 4.43 3.59
N GLN A 535 -37.94 5.61 3.79
CA GLN A 535 -38.14 6.65 2.77
C GLN A 535 -37.43 7.97 3.11
N SER A 536 -37.02 8.13 4.37
CA SER A 536 -36.40 9.34 4.90
C SER A 536 -35.27 9.00 5.86
N VAL A 537 -34.32 9.93 6.00
CA VAL A 537 -33.26 9.87 7.02
C VAL A 537 -33.81 9.74 8.46
N ASN A 538 -35.06 10.16 8.70
CA ASN A 538 -35.75 10.06 9.99
C ASN A 538 -36.46 8.71 10.22
N ASP A 539 -36.32 7.74 9.29
CA ASP A 539 -36.90 6.41 9.43
C ASP A 539 -36.04 5.47 10.29
N THR A 540 -35.63 5.99 11.43
CA THR A 540 -34.98 5.26 12.51
C THR A 540 -35.85 5.27 13.78
N TYR A 541 -35.58 4.34 14.70
CA TYR A 541 -36.16 4.33 16.04
C TYR A 541 -35.12 3.92 17.10
N PRO A 542 -35.21 4.39 18.35
CA PRO A 542 -34.20 4.14 19.37
C PRO A 542 -34.02 2.65 19.71
N ASN A 543 -32.77 2.23 19.92
CA ASN A 543 -32.42 0.94 20.50
C ASN A 543 -32.28 1.09 22.03
N PRO A 544 -33.14 0.46 22.85
CA PRO A 544 -33.05 0.55 24.31
C PRO A 544 -31.84 -0.20 24.90
N TYR A 545 -31.11 -0.97 24.08
CA TYR A 545 -29.93 -1.74 24.48
C TYR A 545 -28.65 -1.26 23.79
N ALA A 546 -28.58 0.04 23.47
CA ALA A 546 -27.43 0.61 22.79
C ALA A 546 -26.17 0.59 23.67
N TRP A 547 -25.00 0.38 23.07
CA TRP A 547 -23.74 0.36 23.82
C TRP A 547 -23.23 1.76 24.19
N ASN A 548 -23.73 2.81 23.53
CA ASN A 548 -23.40 4.20 23.90
C ASN A 548 -24.07 4.67 25.21
N GLU A 549 -24.80 3.80 25.92
CA GLU A 549 -25.35 4.12 27.26
C GLU A 549 -24.26 4.57 28.26
N LYS A 550 -23.02 4.09 28.11
CA LYS A 550 -21.90 4.48 28.99
C LYS A 550 -20.52 4.57 28.34
N THR A 551 -20.46 4.59 27.01
CA THR A 551 -19.21 4.74 26.25
C THR A 551 -19.39 5.69 25.09
N ASN A 552 -18.29 6.33 24.68
CA ASN A 552 -18.22 7.03 23.41
C ASN A 552 -17.82 5.99 22.36
N ILE A 553 -18.64 5.73 21.36
CA ILE A 553 -18.45 4.59 20.45
C ILE A 553 -18.40 5.05 19.00
N PHE A 554 -17.37 4.59 18.26
CA PHE A 554 -17.34 4.71 16.81
C PHE A 554 -17.37 3.36 16.10
N PHE A 555 -18.10 3.32 14.98
CA PHE A 555 -18.22 2.21 14.05
C PHE A 555 -17.38 2.54 12.83
N LEU A 556 -16.36 1.73 12.54
CA LEU A 556 -15.37 2.01 11.51
C LEU A 556 -15.56 1.10 10.29
N ASP A 557 -15.82 1.68 9.12
CA ASP A 557 -15.79 0.93 7.86
C ASP A 557 -14.33 0.67 7.47
N GLN A 558 -13.91 -0.60 7.49
CA GLN A 558 -12.53 -0.98 7.16
C GLN A 558 -12.48 -2.37 6.50
N PRO A 559 -11.47 -2.63 5.66
CA PRO A 559 -10.48 -1.69 5.12
C PRO A 559 -11.06 -0.74 4.05
N ILE A 560 -10.23 0.06 3.36
CA ILE A 560 -10.67 0.82 2.17
C ILE A 560 -11.39 -0.09 1.16
N GLY A 561 -12.46 0.42 0.56
CA GLY A 561 -13.36 -0.34 -0.33
C GLY A 561 -14.49 -1.08 0.40
N VAL A 562 -14.65 -0.86 1.72
CA VAL A 562 -15.74 -1.40 2.55
C VAL A 562 -16.71 -0.29 2.95
N GLY A 563 -18.01 -0.54 2.86
CA GLY A 563 -19.04 0.44 3.21
C GLY A 563 -18.83 1.75 2.45
N PHE A 564 -18.64 2.85 3.18
CA PHE A 564 -18.32 4.14 2.57
C PHE A 564 -16.82 4.43 2.44
N SER A 565 -15.96 3.65 3.09
CA SER A 565 -14.50 3.80 3.01
C SER A 565 -13.98 3.51 1.60
N HIS A 566 -13.09 4.34 1.11
CA HIS A 566 -12.55 4.25 -0.24
C HIS A 566 -11.08 4.64 -0.27
N GLY A 567 -10.37 4.13 -1.28
CA GLY A 567 -8.99 4.52 -1.56
C GLY A 567 -8.90 5.14 -2.94
N ASP A 568 -8.11 6.19 -3.06
CA ASP A 568 -7.77 6.77 -4.34
C ASP A 568 -6.77 5.89 -5.11
N ASN A 569 -6.63 6.13 -6.41
CA ASN A 569 -5.54 5.59 -7.23
C ASN A 569 -5.43 4.04 -7.28
N GLY A 570 -6.54 3.31 -7.10
CA GLY A 570 -6.57 1.85 -7.24
C GLY A 570 -5.88 1.09 -6.10
N GLN A 571 -5.75 1.71 -4.93
CA GLN A 571 -5.25 1.07 -3.72
C GLN A 571 -6.16 -0.09 -3.28
N SER A 572 -5.57 -1.15 -2.73
CA SER A 572 -6.31 -2.28 -2.18
C SER A 572 -5.60 -2.85 -0.96
N VAL A 573 -6.40 -3.43 -0.05
CA VAL A 573 -5.91 -4.09 1.16
C VAL A 573 -6.16 -5.58 1.02
N VAL A 574 -5.09 -6.37 1.18
CA VAL A 574 -5.10 -7.80 0.87
C VAL A 574 -4.79 -8.70 2.07
N THR A 575 -4.33 -8.15 3.20
CA THR A 575 -4.10 -8.88 4.46
C THR A 575 -4.49 -8.03 5.66
N SER A 576 -4.69 -8.68 6.80
CA SER A 576 -5.05 -8.00 8.05
C SER A 576 -3.91 -7.13 8.61
N GLU A 577 -2.65 -7.50 8.37
CA GLU A 577 -1.49 -6.68 8.74
C GLU A 577 -1.45 -5.34 7.98
N VAL A 578 -1.81 -5.35 6.69
CA VAL A 578 -1.88 -4.10 5.90
C VAL A 578 -3.05 -3.24 6.38
N ALA A 579 -4.19 -3.85 6.69
CA ALA A 579 -5.33 -3.14 7.28
C ALA A 579 -4.98 -2.52 8.65
N ALA A 580 -4.15 -3.20 9.45
CA ALA A 580 -3.76 -2.75 10.79
C ALA A 580 -3.04 -1.41 10.76
N ILE A 581 -2.16 -1.19 9.79
CA ILE A 581 -1.43 0.07 9.60
C ILE A 581 -2.42 1.22 9.37
N ASP A 582 -3.40 1.02 8.47
CA ASP A 582 -4.38 2.04 8.14
C ASP A 582 -5.31 2.33 9.34
N VAL A 583 -5.72 1.30 10.07
CA VAL A 583 -6.58 1.45 11.27
C VAL A 583 -5.82 2.09 12.43
N ALA A 584 -4.55 1.76 12.65
CA ALA A 584 -3.74 2.38 13.70
C ALA A 584 -3.48 3.87 13.40
N ALA A 585 -3.21 4.21 12.13
CA ALA A 585 -3.16 5.60 11.67
C ALA A 585 -4.50 6.33 11.86
N PHE A 586 -5.62 5.69 11.51
CA PHE A 586 -6.96 6.24 11.78
C PHE A 586 -7.17 6.55 13.25
N ILE A 587 -6.84 5.62 14.15
CA ILE A 587 -7.04 5.80 15.60
C ILE A 587 -6.19 6.95 16.13
N ASP A 588 -4.93 7.03 15.71
CA ASP A 588 -4.03 8.11 16.07
C ASP A 588 -4.56 9.48 15.62
N ILE A 589 -5.03 9.57 14.37
CA ILE A 589 -5.63 10.81 13.82
C ILE A 589 -6.98 11.10 14.48
N PHE A 590 -7.78 10.09 14.81
CA PHE A 590 -9.05 10.24 15.52
C PHE A 590 -8.82 10.90 16.87
N PHE A 591 -7.87 10.41 17.67
CA PHE A 591 -7.54 11.03 18.96
C PHE A 591 -6.86 12.40 18.81
N ASP A 592 -6.15 12.69 17.71
CA ASP A 592 -5.69 14.06 17.44
C ASP A 592 -6.80 15.00 16.96
N THR A 593 -7.82 14.47 16.29
CA THR A 593 -8.98 15.23 15.83
C THR A 593 -9.87 15.56 17.02
N PHE A 594 -10.33 14.54 17.74
CA PHE A 594 -11.18 14.69 18.91
C PHE A 594 -10.35 14.72 20.20
N LYS A 595 -9.64 15.84 20.41
CA LYS A 595 -8.64 15.99 21.49
C LYS A 595 -9.21 15.81 22.90
N GLU A 596 -10.49 16.04 23.08
CA GLU A 596 -11.21 15.82 24.33
C GLU A 596 -11.24 14.35 24.78
N TYR A 597 -10.93 13.41 23.88
CA TYR A 597 -10.81 11.99 24.20
C TYR A 597 -9.37 11.51 24.36
N GLN A 598 -8.35 12.36 24.15
CA GLN A 598 -6.95 11.94 24.29
C GLN A 598 -6.64 11.39 25.68
N GLY A 599 -5.91 10.28 25.72
CA GLY A 599 -5.49 9.61 26.94
C GLY A 599 -6.59 8.81 27.65
N ARG A 600 -7.86 8.89 27.20
CA ARG A 600 -8.95 8.09 27.77
C ARG A 600 -8.74 6.60 27.54
N PRO A 601 -9.27 5.73 28.42
CA PRO A 601 -9.29 4.30 28.16
C PRO A 601 -9.93 4.04 26.79
N PHE A 602 -9.18 3.34 25.94
CA PHE A 602 -9.61 2.96 24.61
C PHE A 602 -9.79 1.44 24.56
N HIS A 603 -10.88 0.98 23.96
CA HIS A 603 -11.15 -0.43 23.79
C HIS A 603 -11.54 -0.75 22.35
N MET A 604 -11.10 -1.91 21.87
CA MET A 604 -11.47 -2.39 20.54
C MET A 604 -12.46 -3.54 20.65
N THR A 605 -13.53 -3.47 19.88
CA THR A 605 -14.59 -4.48 19.86
C THR A 605 -14.97 -4.80 18.42
N GLY A 606 -15.53 -5.98 18.22
CA GLY A 606 -15.97 -6.40 16.89
C GLY A 606 -16.18 -7.89 16.84
N GLU A 607 -16.51 -8.39 15.66
CA GLU A 607 -17.01 -9.76 15.53
C GLU A 607 -16.58 -10.51 14.27
N SER A 608 -16.80 -11.83 14.23
CA SER A 608 -16.62 -12.64 13.03
C SER A 608 -15.17 -12.63 12.54
N TYR A 609 -14.90 -12.22 11.30
CA TYR A 609 -13.51 -11.98 10.85
C TYR A 609 -12.76 -10.90 11.67
N GLY A 610 -13.47 -10.14 12.51
CA GLY A 610 -12.91 -9.34 13.61
C GLY A 610 -12.00 -10.15 14.55
N GLY A 611 -12.21 -11.47 14.67
CA GLY A 611 -11.31 -12.40 15.37
C GLY A 611 -9.91 -12.49 14.77
N ARG A 612 -9.78 -12.19 13.48
CA ARG A 612 -8.49 -12.02 12.79
C ARG A 612 -8.01 -10.58 12.86
N TYR A 613 -8.90 -9.61 12.65
CA TYR A 613 -8.53 -8.18 12.62
C TYR A 613 -8.08 -7.62 13.97
N LEU A 614 -8.92 -7.74 15.00
CA LEU A 614 -8.74 -7.02 16.25
C LEU A 614 -7.42 -7.34 16.97
N PRO A 615 -6.94 -8.61 17.05
CA PRO A 615 -5.65 -8.88 17.68
C PRO A 615 -4.49 -8.24 16.90
N VAL A 616 -4.58 -8.18 15.57
CA VAL A 616 -3.55 -7.58 14.71
C VAL A 616 -3.58 -6.06 14.87
N PHE A 617 -4.77 -5.45 14.84
CA PHE A 617 -4.95 -4.00 14.98
C PHE A 617 -4.50 -3.51 16.34
N ALA A 618 -4.88 -4.25 17.39
CA ALA A 618 -4.44 -3.97 18.76
C ALA A 618 -2.92 -4.05 18.89
N SER A 619 -2.30 -5.05 18.24
CA SER A 619 -0.83 -5.19 18.26
C SER A 619 -0.15 -4.02 17.57
N GLU A 620 -0.63 -3.60 16.39
CA GLU A 620 -0.09 -2.44 15.68
C GLU A 620 -0.23 -1.15 16.51
N VAL A 621 -1.38 -0.91 17.15
CA VAL A 621 -1.57 0.25 18.04
C VAL A 621 -0.61 0.21 19.23
N VAL A 622 -0.43 -0.96 19.86
CA VAL A 622 0.50 -1.11 20.99
C VAL A 622 1.95 -0.88 20.56
N ASP A 623 2.36 -1.40 19.41
CA ASP A 623 3.73 -1.23 18.91
C ASP A 623 3.97 0.22 18.44
N GLN A 624 2.97 0.87 17.84
CA GLN A 624 3.04 2.28 17.44
C GLN A 624 3.16 3.24 18.64
N ASN A 625 2.66 2.88 19.82
CA ASN A 625 2.79 3.74 21.01
C ASN A 625 4.24 4.09 21.34
N ALA A 626 5.20 3.18 21.12
CA ALA A 626 6.62 3.48 21.32
C ALA A 626 7.11 4.61 20.40
N ARG A 627 6.59 4.67 19.17
CA ARG A 627 6.85 5.74 18.21
C ARG A 627 6.19 7.06 18.64
N LEU A 628 4.93 7.03 19.07
CA LEU A 628 4.22 8.22 19.55
C LEU A 628 4.95 8.88 20.73
N VAL A 629 5.41 8.08 21.71
CA VAL A 629 6.21 8.58 22.83
C VAL A 629 7.49 9.26 22.35
N LYS A 630 8.21 8.65 21.40
CA LYS A 630 9.45 9.21 20.84
C LYS A 630 9.22 10.53 20.10
N GLU A 631 8.05 10.69 19.50
CA GLU A 631 7.60 11.91 18.81
C GLU A 631 7.01 12.97 19.77
N GLY A 632 6.95 12.69 21.08
CA GLY A 632 6.38 13.58 22.08
C GLY A 632 4.85 13.66 22.05
N ARG A 633 4.19 12.67 21.46
CA ARG A 633 2.72 12.56 21.34
C ARG A 633 2.15 11.64 22.42
N THR A 634 0.89 11.87 22.78
CA THR A 634 0.18 11.05 23.78
C THR A 634 -0.02 9.63 23.23
N PRO A 635 0.43 8.58 23.94
CA PRO A 635 0.16 7.20 23.53
C PRO A 635 -1.33 6.88 23.58
N ILE A 636 -1.77 6.00 22.69
CA ILE A 636 -3.12 5.44 22.71
C ILE A 636 -3.25 4.50 23.91
N ASN A 637 -4.17 4.82 24.81
CA ASN A 637 -4.39 4.08 26.05
C ASN A 637 -5.30 2.86 25.84
N LEU A 638 -4.87 1.93 24.96
CA LEU A 638 -5.58 0.68 24.68
C LEU A 638 -5.61 -0.19 25.95
N LYS A 639 -6.82 -0.53 26.43
CA LYS A 639 -7.03 -1.32 27.64
C LYS A 639 -7.41 -2.77 27.37
N SER A 640 -8.29 -2.99 26.39
CA SER A 640 -8.81 -4.32 26.14
C SER A 640 -9.38 -4.49 24.74
N VAL A 641 -9.50 -5.75 24.35
CA VAL A 641 -10.09 -6.22 23.11
C VAL A 641 -11.23 -7.19 23.44
N MET A 642 -12.41 -6.98 22.88
CA MET A 642 -13.53 -7.94 22.96
C MET A 642 -13.89 -8.43 21.57
N ILE A 643 -13.91 -9.74 21.40
CA ILE A 643 -14.18 -10.40 20.13
C ILE A 643 -15.47 -11.20 20.24
N GLY A 644 -16.50 -10.69 19.56
CA GLY A 644 -17.71 -11.41 19.27
C GLY A 644 -17.44 -12.55 18.30
N ASN A 645 -17.63 -13.80 18.70
CA ASN A 645 -17.89 -14.87 17.73
C ASN A 645 -16.86 -14.91 16.58
N GLY A 646 -15.56 -14.89 16.93
CA GLY A 646 -14.52 -14.45 16.00
C GLY A 646 -13.69 -15.58 15.35
N VAL A 647 -13.30 -15.45 14.09
CA VAL A 647 -12.36 -16.39 13.44
C VAL A 647 -10.92 -16.08 13.89
N THR A 648 -10.53 -16.54 15.08
CA THR A 648 -9.15 -16.38 15.60
C THR A 648 -8.23 -17.51 15.10
N SER A 649 -8.76 -18.72 14.96
CA SER A 649 -8.06 -19.86 14.36
C SER A 649 -9.00 -20.66 13.46
N PHE A 650 -8.89 -20.46 12.15
CA PHE A 650 -9.71 -21.18 11.17
C PHE A 650 -9.59 -22.71 11.30
N PHE A 651 -8.40 -23.19 11.62
CA PHE A 651 -8.08 -24.61 11.77
C PHE A 651 -8.93 -25.24 12.88
N LYS A 652 -9.03 -24.54 14.02
CA LYS A 652 -9.84 -24.99 15.16
C LYS A 652 -11.33 -24.91 14.88
N MET A 653 -11.78 -23.96 14.05
CA MET A 653 -13.18 -23.92 13.59
C MET A 653 -13.54 -25.13 12.72
N VAL A 654 -12.64 -25.54 11.82
CA VAL A 654 -12.84 -26.73 10.99
C VAL A 654 -12.86 -28.00 11.86
N GLU A 655 -12.07 -28.06 12.93
CA GLU A 655 -12.04 -29.20 13.84
C GLU A 655 -13.27 -29.27 14.76
N SER A 656 -13.93 -28.15 15.06
CA SER A 656 -15.06 -28.10 15.99
C SER A 656 -16.41 -28.30 15.32
N VAL A 657 -16.54 -28.00 14.03
CA VAL A 657 -17.82 -28.02 13.31
C VAL A 657 -18.56 -29.36 13.38
N TYR A 658 -17.85 -30.49 13.43
CA TYR A 658 -18.49 -31.80 13.65
C TYR A 658 -19.13 -31.91 15.03
N GLU A 659 -18.38 -31.56 16.08
CA GLU A 659 -18.90 -31.59 17.45
C GLU A 659 -20.13 -30.68 17.56
N TYR A 660 -20.03 -29.48 17.00
CA TYR A 660 -21.10 -28.49 17.03
C TYR A 660 -22.38 -28.95 16.31
N MET A 661 -22.26 -29.50 15.10
CA MET A 661 -23.42 -29.84 14.26
C MET A 661 -24.01 -31.24 14.57
N CYS A 662 -23.19 -32.17 15.06
CA CYS A 662 -23.55 -33.58 15.14
C CYS A 662 -23.75 -34.10 16.56
N HIS A 663 -23.08 -33.53 17.56
CA HIS A 663 -23.40 -33.88 18.95
C HIS A 663 -24.71 -33.22 19.39
N LYS A 664 -25.24 -33.67 20.52
CA LYS A 664 -26.42 -33.07 21.11
C LYS A 664 -26.07 -31.63 21.53
N HIS A 665 -26.57 -30.66 20.78
CA HIS A 665 -26.29 -29.25 21.05
C HIS A 665 -26.84 -28.86 22.42
N VAL A 666 -26.00 -28.23 23.25
CA VAL A 666 -26.32 -27.91 24.65
C VAL A 666 -27.57 -27.04 24.75
N ASP A 667 -27.70 -26.05 23.86
CA ASP A 667 -28.81 -25.08 23.91
C ASP A 667 -30.09 -25.56 23.21
N LEU A 668 -29.99 -26.52 22.27
CA LEU A 668 -31.14 -27.01 21.49
C LEU A 668 -31.65 -28.38 21.97
N GLY A 669 -30.86 -29.10 22.76
CA GLY A 669 -31.18 -30.45 23.21
C GLY A 669 -31.23 -31.50 22.09
N ARG A 670 -30.77 -31.19 20.88
CA ARG A 670 -30.77 -32.06 19.69
C ARG A 670 -29.52 -31.87 18.84
N SER A 671 -29.20 -32.83 17.99
CA SER A 671 -28.25 -32.64 16.88
C SER A 671 -28.89 -31.83 15.76
N ILE A 672 -28.08 -31.11 14.99
CA ILE A 672 -28.54 -30.26 13.88
C ILE A 672 -28.56 -31.06 12.58
N LEU A 673 -27.51 -31.86 12.34
CA LEU A 673 -27.39 -32.72 11.18
C LEU A 673 -27.88 -34.16 11.43
N ASP A 674 -28.27 -34.82 10.35
CA ASP A 674 -28.52 -36.25 10.36
C ASP A 674 -27.22 -37.08 10.44
N ILE A 675 -27.35 -38.34 10.87
CA ILE A 675 -26.23 -39.25 11.10
C ILE A 675 -25.38 -39.45 9.82
N LYS A 676 -26.00 -39.52 8.64
CA LYS A 676 -25.28 -39.75 7.38
C LYS A 676 -24.31 -38.59 7.11
N ASN A 677 -24.79 -37.36 7.21
CA ASN A 677 -23.96 -36.18 7.01
C ASN A 677 -22.90 -36.03 8.11
N CYS A 678 -23.22 -36.45 9.33
CA CYS A 678 -22.25 -36.49 10.43
C CYS A 678 -21.10 -37.48 10.18
N VAL A 679 -21.37 -38.67 9.65
CA VAL A 679 -20.31 -39.63 9.29
C VAL A 679 -19.38 -39.05 8.22
N ILE A 680 -19.93 -38.39 7.19
CA ILE A 680 -19.13 -37.73 6.14
C ILE A 680 -18.18 -36.69 6.75
N MET A 681 -18.67 -35.85 7.67
CA MET A 681 -17.83 -34.85 8.34
C MET A 681 -16.75 -35.49 9.21
N ALA A 682 -17.09 -36.52 9.99
CA ALA A 682 -16.15 -37.21 10.87
C ALA A 682 -14.96 -37.83 10.10
N GLU A 683 -15.20 -38.34 8.88
CA GLU A 683 -14.14 -38.89 8.02
C GLU A 683 -13.30 -37.79 7.35
N ALA A 684 -13.89 -36.64 7.04
CA ALA A 684 -13.23 -35.57 6.31
C ALA A 684 -12.33 -34.67 7.20
N ILE A 685 -12.75 -34.40 8.43
CA ILE A 685 -12.06 -33.46 9.34
C ILE A 685 -10.61 -33.87 9.65
N PRO A 686 -10.27 -35.14 9.98
CA PRO A 686 -8.89 -35.53 10.25
C PRO A 686 -7.96 -35.30 9.05
N ARG A 687 -8.49 -35.47 7.83
CA ARG A 687 -7.75 -35.16 6.60
C ARG A 687 -7.52 -33.66 6.46
N CYS A 688 -8.55 -32.84 6.71
CA CYS A 688 -8.41 -31.39 6.71
C CYS A 688 -7.37 -30.91 7.70
N HIS A 689 -7.44 -31.34 8.96
CA HIS A 689 -6.47 -31.00 9.99
C HIS A 689 -5.04 -31.33 9.53
N LYS A 690 -4.80 -32.59 9.10
CA LYS A 690 -3.48 -33.04 8.68
C LYS A 690 -2.92 -32.25 7.49
N MET A 691 -3.75 -31.95 6.50
CA MET A 691 -3.29 -31.29 5.28
C MET A 691 -3.11 -29.80 5.46
N LEU A 692 -4.00 -29.13 6.20
CA LEU A 692 -3.84 -27.73 6.54
C LEU A 692 -2.59 -27.53 7.40
N GLN A 693 -2.33 -28.39 8.40
CA GLN A 693 -1.10 -28.35 9.19
C GLN A 693 0.13 -28.45 8.28
N LYS A 694 0.20 -29.53 7.48
CA LYS A 694 1.35 -29.82 6.62
C LYS A 694 1.60 -28.72 5.58
N ASP A 695 0.56 -28.31 4.86
CA ASP A 695 0.72 -27.51 3.64
C ASP A 695 0.58 -25.99 3.90
N CYS A 696 -0.13 -25.58 4.96
CA CYS A 696 -0.27 -24.15 5.31
C CYS A 696 0.70 -23.70 6.41
N LEU A 697 0.98 -24.54 7.42
CA LEU A 697 1.80 -24.14 8.58
C LEU A 697 3.24 -24.65 8.48
N ASP A 698 3.42 -25.95 8.21
CA ASP A 698 4.75 -26.56 8.24
C ASP A 698 5.56 -26.24 6.99
N SER A 699 4.96 -26.34 5.79
CA SER A 699 5.65 -26.07 4.52
C SER A 699 5.43 -24.67 3.97
N GLN A 700 4.32 -24.02 4.35
CA GLN A 700 3.86 -22.72 3.80
C GLN A 700 3.76 -22.73 2.27
N ASP A 701 3.48 -23.88 1.65
CA ASP A 701 3.28 -23.98 0.20
C ASP A 701 1.95 -23.35 -0.20
N PHE A 702 2.01 -22.17 -0.80
CA PHE A 702 0.83 -21.38 -1.16
C PHE A 702 -0.19 -22.16 -2.01
N THR A 703 0.29 -22.94 -2.99
CA THR A 703 -0.60 -23.65 -3.93
C THR A 703 -1.38 -24.76 -3.23
N SER A 704 -0.68 -25.62 -2.48
CA SER A 704 -1.28 -26.72 -1.74
C SER A 704 -2.15 -26.20 -0.61
N CYS A 705 -1.68 -25.18 0.11
CA CYS A 705 -2.48 -24.52 1.15
C CYS A 705 -3.79 -23.95 0.58
N ASN A 706 -3.74 -23.19 -0.52
CA ASN A 706 -4.96 -22.64 -1.15
C ASN A 706 -5.94 -23.74 -1.59
N MET A 707 -5.43 -24.87 -2.10
CA MET A 707 -6.28 -26.02 -2.47
C MET A 707 -6.99 -26.60 -1.25
N TRP A 708 -6.24 -26.89 -0.18
CA TRP A 708 -6.79 -27.47 1.05
C TRP A 708 -7.71 -26.50 1.79
N MET A 709 -7.37 -25.22 1.82
CA MET A 709 -8.21 -24.18 2.40
C MET A 709 -9.59 -24.16 1.75
N ARG A 710 -9.67 -24.20 0.42
CA ARG A 710 -10.97 -24.27 -0.27
C ARG A 710 -11.76 -25.53 0.04
N HIS A 711 -11.08 -26.68 0.09
CA HIS A 711 -11.72 -27.95 0.41
C HIS A 711 -12.30 -27.94 1.84
N CYS A 712 -11.50 -27.50 2.81
CA CYS A 712 -11.87 -27.50 4.22
C CYS A 712 -12.87 -26.40 4.59
N ALA A 713 -12.81 -25.24 3.93
CA ALA A 713 -13.87 -24.22 4.04
C ALA A 713 -15.23 -24.73 3.57
N GLY A 714 -15.25 -25.60 2.54
CA GLY A 714 -16.47 -26.28 2.12
C GLY A 714 -17.04 -27.21 3.20
N ILE A 715 -16.17 -27.96 3.89
CA ILE A 715 -16.58 -28.84 5.00
C ILE A 715 -17.12 -28.05 6.19
N TRP A 716 -16.55 -26.88 6.47
CA TRP A 716 -17.01 -25.99 7.54
C TRP A 716 -18.35 -25.30 7.21
N SER A 717 -18.55 -24.83 5.97
CA SER A 717 -19.73 -24.03 5.60
C SER A 717 -20.94 -24.85 5.11
N ALA A 718 -20.74 -26.00 4.48
CA ALA A 718 -21.82 -26.82 3.92
C ALA A 718 -22.85 -27.37 4.94
N PRO A 719 -22.49 -27.74 6.18
CA PRO A 719 -23.41 -28.29 7.17
C PRO A 719 -24.70 -27.49 7.38
N ALA A 720 -24.60 -26.16 7.53
CA ALA A 720 -25.77 -25.32 7.74
C ALA A 720 -26.70 -25.29 6.51
N ILE A 721 -26.12 -25.33 5.30
CA ILE A 721 -26.88 -25.41 4.04
C ILE A 721 -27.65 -26.73 3.98
N ILE A 722 -26.98 -27.84 4.26
CA ILE A 722 -27.57 -29.18 4.22
C ILE A 722 -28.71 -29.31 5.23
N ALA A 723 -28.53 -28.75 6.43
CA ALA A 723 -29.54 -28.74 7.48
C ALA A 723 -30.69 -27.74 7.24
N LYS A 724 -30.60 -26.87 6.23
CA LYS A 724 -31.55 -25.77 5.97
C LYS A 724 -31.77 -24.84 7.17
N VAL A 725 -30.70 -24.60 7.92
CA VAL A 725 -30.69 -23.66 9.05
C VAL A 725 -29.89 -22.41 8.69
N ASN A 726 -30.14 -21.33 9.40
CA ASN A 726 -29.33 -20.13 9.32
C ASN A 726 -27.94 -20.43 9.91
N ALA A 727 -26.87 -20.16 9.15
CA ALA A 727 -25.50 -20.39 9.61
C ALA A 727 -25.10 -19.46 10.77
N TYR A 728 -25.78 -18.32 10.89
CA TYR A 728 -25.59 -17.35 11.96
C TYR A 728 -26.48 -17.61 13.17
N ASN A 729 -27.53 -18.42 13.05
CA ASN A 729 -28.36 -18.83 14.18
C ASN A 729 -29.04 -20.17 13.84
N VAL A 730 -28.46 -21.27 14.30
CA VAL A 730 -28.93 -22.63 13.96
C VAL A 730 -30.30 -23.00 14.54
N ASN A 731 -30.87 -22.14 15.40
CA ASN A 731 -32.26 -22.26 15.83
C ASN A 731 -33.25 -21.76 14.76
N GLU A 732 -32.79 -20.93 13.83
CA GLU A 732 -33.59 -20.38 12.75
C GLU A 732 -33.49 -21.22 11.48
N THR A 733 -34.59 -21.30 10.75
CA THR A 733 -34.61 -21.90 9.42
C THR A 733 -34.08 -20.90 8.39
N CYS A 734 -33.30 -21.38 7.43
CA CYS A 734 -32.94 -20.59 6.26
C CYS A 734 -33.12 -21.43 4.99
N THR A 735 -34.11 -21.06 4.19
CA THR A 735 -34.36 -21.70 2.89
C THR A 735 -33.31 -21.26 1.86
N ASP A 736 -33.26 -21.97 0.73
CA ASP A 736 -32.39 -21.58 -0.38
C ASP A 736 -32.78 -20.19 -0.94
N GLU A 737 -34.09 -19.87 -0.94
CA GLU A 737 -34.62 -18.55 -1.33
C GLU A 737 -34.16 -17.45 -0.36
N ASP A 738 -34.25 -17.68 0.96
CA ASP A 738 -33.80 -16.72 1.97
C ASP A 738 -32.30 -16.43 1.86
N ARG A 739 -31.51 -17.47 1.54
CA ARG A 739 -30.07 -17.38 1.39
C ARG A 739 -29.67 -16.58 0.17
N GLU A 740 -30.39 -16.76 -0.94
CA GLU A 740 -30.16 -16.03 -2.19
C GLU A 740 -30.58 -14.56 -2.08
N LYS A 741 -31.70 -14.29 -1.41
CA LYS A 741 -32.31 -12.95 -1.42
C LYS A 741 -31.74 -11.99 -0.37
N TRP A 742 -31.37 -12.49 0.81
CA TRP A 742 -30.90 -11.65 1.92
C TRP A 742 -29.90 -12.36 2.84
N HIS A 743 -29.26 -13.45 2.39
CA HIS A 743 -28.29 -14.21 3.18
C HIS A 743 -28.80 -14.62 4.57
N CYS A 744 -30.09 -15.01 4.64
CA CYS A 744 -30.78 -15.36 5.89
C CYS A 744 -30.96 -14.18 6.89
N MET A 745 -30.76 -12.93 6.47
CA MET A 745 -30.92 -11.73 7.30
C MET A 745 -31.75 -10.64 6.61
N PRO A 746 -33.09 -10.70 6.62
CA PRO A 746 -33.95 -9.76 5.89
C PRO A 746 -33.70 -8.28 6.21
N ALA A 747 -33.35 -7.96 7.46
CA ALA A 747 -33.09 -6.60 7.91
C ALA A 747 -31.94 -5.88 7.18
N THR A 748 -31.03 -6.64 6.55
CA THR A 748 -29.93 -6.10 5.72
C THR A 748 -30.44 -5.32 4.49
N GLN A 749 -31.61 -5.69 3.95
CA GLN A 749 -32.19 -5.01 2.79
C GLN A 749 -32.66 -3.59 3.13
N HIS A 750 -33.31 -3.43 4.28
CA HIS A 750 -33.76 -2.11 4.77
C HIS A 750 -32.58 -1.18 5.00
N MET A 751 -31.47 -1.72 5.53
CA MET A 751 -30.26 -0.93 5.77
C MET A 751 -29.62 -0.42 4.47
N GLN A 752 -29.43 -1.29 3.47
CA GLN A 752 -28.88 -0.85 2.18
C GLN A 752 -29.76 0.23 1.56
N THR A 753 -31.08 0.06 1.64
CA THR A 753 -32.04 1.06 1.13
C THR A 753 -31.89 2.39 1.87
N TYR A 754 -31.84 2.37 3.20
CA TYR A 754 -31.69 3.58 4.03
C TYR A 754 -30.39 4.34 3.75
N LEU A 755 -29.27 3.63 3.65
CA LEU A 755 -27.95 4.21 3.42
C LEU A 755 -27.75 4.70 1.97
N ASP A 756 -28.60 4.27 1.04
CA ASP A 756 -28.64 4.79 -0.33
C ASP A 756 -29.62 5.96 -0.53
N LEU A 757 -30.47 6.29 0.44
CA LEU A 757 -31.31 7.49 0.35
C LEU A 757 -30.44 8.73 0.22
N GLU A 758 -30.76 9.60 -0.74
CA GLU A 758 -30.05 10.87 -0.96
C GLU A 758 -30.01 11.73 0.31
N SER A 759 -31.11 11.77 1.07
CA SER A 759 -31.19 12.48 2.34
C SER A 759 -30.24 11.92 3.40
N THR A 760 -30.13 10.59 3.50
CA THR A 760 -29.19 9.93 4.42
C THR A 760 -27.76 10.18 3.99
N ARG A 761 -27.41 10.00 2.71
CA ARG A 761 -26.04 10.22 2.21
C ARG A 761 -25.59 11.66 2.37
N THR A 762 -26.49 12.62 2.13
CA THR A 762 -26.23 14.05 2.33
C THR A 762 -25.97 14.34 3.80
N LEU A 763 -26.81 13.82 4.70
CA LEU A 763 -26.61 13.99 6.14
C LEU A 763 -25.26 13.41 6.57
N LEU A 764 -24.95 12.17 6.19
CA LEU A 764 -23.74 11.45 6.57
C LEU A 764 -22.44 12.07 6.02
N GLY A 765 -22.52 13.03 5.10
CA GLY A 765 -21.36 13.64 4.46
C GLY A 765 -20.69 12.72 3.42
N ILE A 766 -21.47 11.87 2.76
CA ILE A 766 -20.95 10.98 1.71
C ILE A 766 -20.64 11.78 0.45
N ASP A 767 -19.48 11.54 -0.15
CA ASP A 767 -19.04 12.30 -1.33
C ASP A 767 -20.02 12.17 -2.52
N PRO A 768 -20.30 13.28 -3.23
CA PRO A 768 -21.12 13.25 -4.42
C PRO A 768 -20.51 12.32 -5.49
N GLY A 769 -21.28 11.33 -5.95
CA GLY A 769 -20.83 10.37 -6.96
C GLY A 769 -20.23 9.08 -6.41
N SER A 770 -20.14 8.92 -5.08
CA SER A 770 -19.81 7.62 -4.46
C SER A 770 -20.81 6.53 -4.90
N PRO A 771 -20.37 5.27 -5.05
CA PRO A 771 -21.23 4.17 -5.49
C PRO A 771 -22.36 3.87 -4.49
N SER A 772 -23.37 3.12 -4.95
CA SER A 772 -24.39 2.55 -4.07
C SER A 772 -23.76 1.76 -2.94
N PHE A 773 -24.33 1.91 -1.76
CA PHE A 773 -23.84 1.28 -0.55
C PHE A 773 -23.96 -0.25 -0.65
N SER A 774 -22.92 -0.94 -0.19
CA SER A 774 -22.92 -2.40 -0.12
C SER A 774 -22.47 -2.82 1.27
N LEU A 775 -23.24 -3.73 1.88
CA LEU A 775 -22.91 -4.25 3.21
C LEU A 775 -21.65 -5.10 3.21
N LEU A 776 -21.35 -5.78 2.12
CA LEU A 776 -20.19 -6.65 1.99
C LEU A 776 -19.47 -6.35 0.67
N SER A 777 -18.25 -5.85 0.78
CA SER A 777 -17.37 -5.65 -0.35
C SER A 777 -16.89 -6.98 -0.90
N ARG A 778 -17.51 -7.46 -1.98
CA ARG A 778 -17.14 -8.72 -2.64
C ARG A 778 -15.71 -8.70 -3.16
N GLU A 779 -15.23 -7.53 -3.57
CA GLU A 779 -13.86 -7.37 -4.05
C GLU A 779 -12.86 -7.59 -2.92
N ILE A 780 -13.00 -6.85 -1.82
CA ILE A 780 -12.13 -6.97 -0.64
C ILE A 780 -12.20 -8.37 -0.05
N ASN A 781 -13.41 -8.93 0.07
CA ASN A 781 -13.61 -10.30 0.52
C ASN A 781 -12.81 -11.29 -0.35
N ARG A 782 -12.89 -11.16 -1.68
CA ARG A 782 -12.16 -12.03 -2.61
C ARG A 782 -10.65 -11.84 -2.51
N LEU A 783 -10.17 -10.61 -2.34
CA LEU A 783 -8.75 -10.30 -2.25
C LEU A 783 -8.12 -10.89 -0.98
N ILE A 784 -8.75 -10.67 0.17
CA ILE A 784 -8.29 -11.19 1.47
C ILE A 784 -8.39 -12.73 1.51
N ASN A 785 -9.44 -13.32 0.94
CA ASN A 785 -9.52 -14.78 0.88
C ASN A 785 -8.45 -15.40 -0.04
N ARG A 786 -8.05 -14.71 -1.11
CA ARG A 786 -7.00 -15.19 -2.04
C ARG A 786 -5.60 -15.07 -1.48
N SER A 787 -5.36 -14.17 -0.53
CA SER A 787 -4.07 -14.08 0.17
C SER A 787 -3.91 -15.16 1.24
N LEU A 788 -4.95 -15.97 1.50
CA LEU A 788 -4.98 -16.98 2.55
C LEU A 788 -4.82 -16.37 3.96
N ASP A 789 -5.24 -15.12 4.16
CA ASP A 789 -5.04 -14.40 5.43
C ASP A 789 -5.62 -15.14 6.65
N ALA A 790 -6.72 -15.88 6.46
CA ALA A 790 -7.34 -16.70 7.51
C ALA A 790 -6.47 -17.87 8.00
N THR A 791 -5.39 -18.20 7.29
CA THR A 791 -4.46 -19.28 7.68
C THR A 791 -3.46 -18.85 8.74
N HIS A 792 -3.25 -17.54 8.89
CA HIS A 792 -2.33 -16.98 9.87
C HIS A 792 -2.84 -17.29 11.28
N GLN A 793 -1.91 -17.68 12.16
CA GLN A 793 -2.23 -18.12 13.52
C GLN A 793 -2.43 -16.92 14.44
N THR A 794 -3.63 -16.33 14.40
CA THR A 794 -3.92 -15.05 15.08
C THR A 794 -3.72 -15.10 16.59
N TYR A 795 -3.90 -16.27 17.23
CA TYR A 795 -3.72 -16.41 18.67
C TYR A 795 -2.31 -16.06 19.16
N TYR A 796 -1.28 -16.01 18.29
CA TYR A 796 0.04 -15.48 18.68
C TYR A 796 0.00 -13.97 18.99
N TYR A 797 -0.83 -13.20 18.28
CA TYR A 797 -1.06 -11.79 18.62
C TYR A 797 -1.79 -11.69 19.97
N VAL A 798 -2.81 -12.52 20.18
CA VAL A 798 -3.54 -12.57 21.47
C VAL A 798 -2.60 -12.88 22.63
N ALA A 799 -1.76 -13.91 22.51
CA ALA A 799 -0.78 -14.25 23.54
C ALA A 799 0.13 -13.06 23.86
N ASN A 800 0.66 -12.38 22.84
CA ASN A 800 1.54 -11.23 23.02
C ASN A 800 0.85 -10.02 23.65
N LEU A 801 -0.43 -9.81 23.36
CA LEU A 801 -1.25 -8.77 23.99
C LEU A 801 -1.50 -9.07 25.47
N LEU A 802 -1.75 -10.34 25.82
CA LEU A 802 -1.92 -10.76 27.21
C LEU A 802 -0.65 -10.54 28.04
N GLU A 803 0.54 -10.83 27.48
CA GLU A 803 1.82 -10.55 28.16
C GLU A 803 2.05 -9.05 28.40
N ARG A 804 1.37 -8.18 27.64
CA ARG A 804 1.41 -6.73 27.77
C ARG A 804 0.26 -6.18 28.61
N GLY A 805 -0.52 -7.05 29.25
CA GLY A 805 -1.61 -6.67 30.15
C GLY A 805 -2.90 -6.22 29.46
N ILE A 806 -3.02 -6.42 28.14
CA ILE A 806 -4.25 -6.12 27.40
C ILE A 806 -5.27 -7.23 27.67
N LYS A 807 -6.44 -6.86 28.20
CA LYS A 807 -7.50 -7.83 28.52
C LYS A 807 -8.19 -8.32 27.24
N TYR A 808 -8.51 -9.61 27.16
CA TYR A 808 -9.13 -10.23 25.98
C TYR A 808 -10.40 -11.01 26.37
N VAL A 809 -11.48 -10.83 25.61
CA VAL A 809 -12.78 -11.53 25.82
C VAL A 809 -13.29 -12.14 24.52
N GLY A 810 -13.73 -13.42 24.56
CA GLY A 810 -14.38 -14.09 23.41
C GLY A 810 -15.82 -14.53 23.71
N THR A 811 -16.72 -14.43 22.71
CA THR A 811 -18.14 -14.89 22.77
C THR A 811 -18.51 -15.87 21.61
N LEU A 812 -19.74 -16.42 21.56
CA LEU A 812 -20.07 -17.70 20.89
C LEU A 812 -21.10 -17.71 19.76
N ASP A 813 -20.93 -18.61 18.76
CA ASP A 813 -21.91 -18.93 17.69
C ASP A 813 -21.81 -20.39 17.14
N ALA A 814 -22.42 -20.67 15.97
CA ALA A 814 -22.31 -21.81 15.07
C ALA A 814 -21.33 -21.62 13.89
N ALA A 815 -21.34 -20.47 13.21
CA ALA A 815 -20.35 -20.18 12.16
C ALA A 815 -18.96 -20.01 12.79
N CYS A 816 -18.89 -19.27 13.90
CA CYS A 816 -17.69 -19.12 14.70
C CYS A 816 -17.82 -19.81 16.06
N ASP A 817 -17.90 -21.14 16.04
CA ASP A 817 -18.38 -21.86 17.21
C ASP A 817 -17.51 -21.85 18.47
N HIS A 818 -18.20 -21.94 19.60
CA HIS A 818 -17.62 -21.89 20.93
C HIS A 818 -16.66 -23.03 21.25
N ILE A 819 -16.83 -24.18 20.61
CA ILE A 819 -15.93 -25.32 20.79
C ILE A 819 -14.61 -24.99 20.10
N GLY A 820 -14.66 -24.43 18.89
CA GLY A 820 -13.49 -23.91 18.17
C GLY A 820 -12.77 -22.82 18.95
N GLN A 821 -13.50 -21.87 19.54
CA GLN A 821 -12.93 -20.85 20.43
C GLN A 821 -12.20 -21.47 21.62
N GLY A 822 -12.86 -22.40 22.32
CA GLY A 822 -12.29 -23.08 23.48
C GLY A 822 -11.02 -23.87 23.13
N LYS A 823 -10.98 -24.52 21.95
CA LYS A 823 -9.82 -25.29 21.48
C LYS A 823 -8.58 -24.42 21.29
N TRP A 824 -8.68 -23.31 20.55
CA TRP A 824 -7.48 -22.47 20.34
C TRP A 824 -7.05 -21.76 21.64
N MET A 825 -7.99 -21.34 22.49
CA MET A 825 -7.65 -20.74 23.79
C MET A 825 -6.96 -21.72 24.72
N ALA A 826 -7.32 -23.00 24.65
CA ALA A 826 -6.66 -24.05 25.43
C ALA A 826 -5.24 -24.34 24.93
N GLU A 827 -4.98 -24.21 23.63
CA GLU A 827 -3.67 -24.49 23.02
C GLU A 827 -2.73 -23.27 22.98
N MET A 828 -3.27 -22.05 23.06
CA MET A 828 -2.48 -20.81 23.03
C MET A 828 -1.48 -20.78 24.19
N GLY A 829 -0.19 -20.74 23.85
CA GLY A 829 0.89 -20.58 24.81
C GLY A 829 0.99 -19.13 25.32
N TRP A 830 0.80 -18.94 26.63
CA TRP A 830 1.04 -17.67 27.34
C TRP A 830 1.29 -17.94 28.83
N SER A 831 1.83 -16.96 29.54
CA SER A 831 2.27 -17.09 30.95
C SER A 831 1.16 -17.52 31.92
N GLY A 832 -0.10 -17.27 31.58
CA GLY A 832 -1.27 -17.66 32.36
C GLY A 832 -1.96 -18.97 31.95
N GLN A 833 -1.48 -19.68 30.92
CA GLN A 833 -2.20 -20.80 30.28
C GLN A 833 -2.61 -21.90 31.27
N GLU A 834 -1.67 -22.45 32.05
CA GLU A 834 -1.97 -23.55 32.99
C GLU A 834 -3.05 -23.16 34.01
N ARG A 835 -3.00 -21.91 34.48
CA ARG A 835 -3.95 -21.40 35.48
C ARG A 835 -5.30 -21.06 34.85
N TYR A 836 -5.33 -20.57 33.62
CA TYR A 836 -6.57 -20.45 32.86
C TYR A 836 -7.20 -21.82 32.64
N LEU A 837 -6.43 -22.83 32.23
CA LEU A 837 -6.94 -24.19 32.07
C LEU A 837 -7.52 -24.74 33.38
N ALA A 838 -6.86 -24.50 34.51
CA ALA A 838 -7.32 -24.90 35.84
C ALA A 838 -8.50 -24.08 36.40
N ALA A 839 -8.78 -22.89 35.87
CA ALA A 839 -9.87 -22.05 36.34
C ALA A 839 -11.24 -22.70 36.09
N PRO A 840 -12.17 -22.62 37.06
CA PRO A 840 -13.52 -23.15 36.87
C PRO A 840 -14.28 -22.33 35.83
N THR A 841 -15.21 -22.99 35.16
CA THR A 841 -16.28 -22.31 34.43
C THR A 841 -17.44 -22.09 35.39
N GLU A 842 -17.88 -20.85 35.53
CA GLU A 842 -18.94 -20.44 36.44
C GLU A 842 -20.21 -20.08 35.66
N ASP A 843 -21.38 -20.27 36.29
CA ASP A 843 -22.64 -19.80 35.72
C ASP A 843 -22.68 -18.27 35.75
N TRP A 844 -22.99 -17.65 34.61
CA TRP A 844 -23.18 -16.21 34.50
C TRP A 844 -24.67 -15.87 34.62
N LEU A 845 -25.00 -14.99 35.57
CA LEU A 845 -26.37 -14.69 35.95
C LEU A 845 -26.79 -13.32 35.44
N VAL A 846 -27.96 -13.24 34.81
CA VAL A 846 -28.66 -11.98 34.51
C VAL A 846 -29.99 -12.00 35.23
N ASP A 847 -30.23 -10.98 36.07
CA ASP A 847 -31.43 -10.89 36.93
C ASP A 847 -31.72 -12.16 37.75
N GLY A 848 -30.65 -12.82 38.22
CA GLY A 848 -30.74 -14.06 39.01
C GLY A 848 -31.05 -15.32 38.20
N GLN A 849 -31.10 -15.26 36.86
CA GLN A 849 -31.23 -16.42 35.98
C GLN A 849 -29.91 -16.76 35.32
N VAL A 850 -29.63 -18.06 35.16
CA VAL A 850 -28.47 -18.53 34.40
C VAL A 850 -28.67 -18.19 32.93
N SER A 851 -27.90 -17.21 32.45
CA SER A 851 -27.96 -16.69 31.08
C SER A 851 -26.72 -17.01 30.27
N GLY A 852 -25.71 -17.62 30.91
CA GLY A 852 -24.47 -17.97 30.26
C GLY A 852 -23.51 -18.70 31.17
N SER A 853 -22.27 -18.84 30.70
CA SER A 853 -21.15 -19.31 31.51
C SER A 853 -19.91 -18.47 31.27
N LEU A 854 -19.12 -18.23 32.31
CA LEU A 854 -17.91 -17.43 32.26
C LEU A 854 -16.72 -18.25 32.75
N LYS A 855 -15.62 -18.21 31.99
CA LYS A 855 -14.32 -18.71 32.45
C LYS A 855 -13.32 -17.57 32.36
N THR A 856 -12.63 -17.28 33.46
CA THR A 856 -11.67 -16.18 33.53
C THR A 856 -10.42 -16.57 34.31
N TYR A 857 -9.28 -16.09 33.84
CA TYR A 857 -8.05 -16.07 34.62
C TYR A 857 -7.18 -14.91 34.15
N GLY A 858 -6.80 -14.04 35.09
CA GLY A 858 -5.99 -12.86 34.79
C GLY A 858 -6.63 -11.99 33.69
N PRO A 859 -5.88 -11.62 32.64
CA PRO A 859 -6.40 -10.77 31.56
C PRO A 859 -7.28 -11.49 30.52
N LEU A 860 -7.43 -12.82 30.60
CA LEU A 860 -8.21 -13.60 29.62
C LEU A 860 -9.57 -14.02 30.20
N ALA A 861 -10.64 -13.77 29.45
CA ALA A 861 -11.96 -14.29 29.74
C ALA A 861 -12.63 -14.90 28.50
N PHE A 862 -13.46 -15.91 28.72
CA PHE A 862 -14.28 -16.56 27.70
C PHE A 862 -15.71 -16.69 28.22
N MET A 863 -16.66 -16.11 27.48
CA MET A 863 -18.07 -16.08 27.89
C MET A 863 -18.95 -16.79 26.87
N LYS A 864 -19.82 -17.66 27.40
CA LYS A 864 -20.96 -18.25 26.71
C LYS A 864 -22.22 -17.48 27.04
N ILE A 865 -22.95 -16.97 26.06
CA ILE A 865 -24.32 -16.46 26.25
C ILE A 865 -25.29 -17.50 25.70
N TYR A 866 -26.18 -18.02 26.54
CA TYR A 866 -27.09 -19.09 26.16
C TYR A 866 -28.20 -18.57 25.23
N GLY A 867 -28.42 -19.32 24.14
CA GLY A 867 -29.45 -19.01 23.15
C GLY A 867 -29.16 -17.81 22.24
N ALA A 868 -27.91 -17.33 22.20
CA ALA A 868 -27.44 -16.38 21.20
C ALA A 868 -26.79 -17.10 20.00
N GLY A 869 -26.93 -16.53 18.81
CA GLY A 869 -26.20 -16.90 17.59
C GLY A 869 -25.01 -15.96 17.33
N HIS A 870 -24.67 -15.76 16.05
CA HIS A 870 -23.54 -14.97 15.56
C HIS A 870 -23.57 -13.53 16.04
N LEU A 871 -24.73 -12.89 15.91
CA LEU A 871 -24.94 -11.49 16.25
C LEU A 871 -25.55 -11.43 17.64
N VAL A 872 -24.72 -11.68 18.65
CA VAL A 872 -25.15 -11.75 20.06
C VAL A 872 -26.03 -10.55 20.47
N PRO A 873 -25.71 -9.29 20.12
CA PRO A 873 -26.56 -8.15 20.47
C PRO A 873 -27.90 -8.12 19.73
N THR A 874 -28.05 -8.85 18.64
CA THR A 874 -29.34 -9.02 17.95
C THR A 874 -30.21 -10.07 18.66
N ASP A 875 -29.65 -11.23 18.99
CA ASP A 875 -30.41 -12.35 19.56
C ASP A 875 -30.73 -12.14 21.05
N LYS A 876 -29.78 -11.57 21.79
CA LYS A 876 -29.81 -11.38 23.25
C LYS A 876 -29.37 -9.96 23.63
N PRO A 877 -30.08 -8.92 23.18
CA PRO A 877 -29.63 -7.52 23.31
C PRO A 877 -29.42 -7.08 24.77
N LYS A 878 -30.28 -7.55 25.69
CA LYS A 878 -30.18 -7.22 27.11
C LYS A 878 -28.93 -7.84 27.73
N GLU A 879 -28.74 -9.14 27.54
CA GLU A 879 -27.59 -9.87 28.03
C GLU A 879 -26.30 -9.32 27.41
N ALA A 880 -26.30 -9.01 26.11
CA ALA A 880 -25.17 -8.41 25.42
C ALA A 880 -24.76 -7.06 26.04
N LEU A 881 -25.73 -6.19 26.35
CA LEU A 881 -25.44 -4.91 27.01
C LEU A 881 -24.91 -5.10 28.44
N ILE A 882 -25.45 -6.06 29.20
CA ILE A 882 -24.96 -6.35 30.56
C ILE A 882 -23.52 -6.87 30.51
N MET A 883 -23.22 -7.84 29.63
CA MET A 883 -21.87 -8.34 29.40
C MET A 883 -20.91 -7.20 29.02
N TYR A 884 -21.30 -6.39 28.03
CA TYR A 884 -20.51 -5.25 27.58
C TYR A 884 -20.22 -4.29 28.74
N ASN A 885 -21.24 -4.01 29.56
CA ASN A 885 -21.09 -3.14 30.70
C ASN A 885 -20.14 -3.73 31.75
N GLU A 886 -20.31 -4.99 32.12
CA GLU A 886 -19.42 -5.67 33.06
C GLU A 886 -17.96 -5.65 32.55
N TRP A 887 -17.74 -5.83 31.25
CA TRP A 887 -16.42 -5.78 30.63
C TRP A 887 -15.78 -4.39 30.71
N ILE A 888 -16.52 -3.34 30.36
CA ILE A 888 -16.03 -1.96 30.49
C ILE A 888 -15.66 -1.64 31.95
N ASP A 889 -16.53 -1.98 32.91
CA ASP A 889 -16.30 -1.71 34.33
C ASP A 889 -15.18 -2.56 34.94
N ALA A 890 -14.87 -3.71 34.32
CA ALA A 890 -13.72 -4.53 34.66
C ALA A 890 -12.44 -4.00 34.01
N GLY A 891 -12.53 -3.38 32.83
CA GLY A 891 -11.43 -2.74 32.10
C GLY A 891 -10.76 -1.61 32.87
N ASP A 892 -11.56 -0.83 33.60
CA ASP A 892 -11.14 0.34 34.40
C ASP A 892 -10.49 -0.01 35.76
N ARG A 893 -10.51 -1.29 36.17
CA ARG A 893 -9.93 -1.79 37.43
C ARG A 893 -8.55 -2.41 37.26
#